data_AF-W9GV35-F1
#
_entry.id   AF-W9GV35-F1
#
_cell.length_a   1.000
_cell.length_b   1.000
_cell.length_c   1.000
_cell.angle_alpha   90.00
_cell.angle_beta   90.00
_cell.angle_gamma   90.00
#
_symmetry.space_group_name_H-M   'P 1'
#
loop_
_entity.id
_entity.type
_entity.pdbx_description
1 polymer ?
#
loop_
_entity_poly.entity_id
_entity_poly.type
_entity_poly.pdbx_seq_one_letter_code
_entity_poly.pdbx_strand_id
1 'polypeptide(L)'
;MSSIRNGNCIAATGPCGCNSAPPKLTTVGCLPPGGAERQRTESAPSAISPDGEPLAVLAHLLRVCRDHAECLSGGWVEQDLPTATLTRLAHAKRLIALNAGRGRLGQLACEAIADAVAHGRRLDGIRCAYLLAGEVDRVLGHTFEESFRRRAPYEPAVGDPVPIESPDIRQLIDMPASTPPWRLVQRVDQTRRVRLAGAWAAQYRVIYEVPSMDGPLLTPDTIVASCQPNLELAELSVPHDRQQQAFPVGPLDPVLQRHTIDEQIRWAVDAGASIVVLPELSVTAELSHHLHQWVQRDDGPKILVAGTFHERHVAERGGTPRQTNTGMVWAKGVGHPLVHRKHTPARAPVLEALDVEARPTLRIWVLPGGWRLTLAICRDLLNPQAVHALSEAVVNVVLVPAMSDSLRPFVASAAVLVGLSQAFVIVANNPADWGEGLARPADAALFGHPGLGQLTRLVASNAEPGVTLMSIRSASIRRLTAQGPSPGRLAAPSEDAPSWLGGLTSLTERGAGRGQPRRPGPWHQAAVLVVVRGGGPSRASVLLTRRADDLAQYPDVMSFPGGAVDEGDVDPIAAALREAAEEVGLEPGSVRVLGVLPDYALAGSAFIVTPVLAWSTQPRFTQGVNTAEVAEVGWHDVGVPLPEGDGHARAGRMTQAILDQLAGALARQPASV
;
A
#
# COMPACT_ATOMS: atom_id res chain seq x y z
N MET A 1 49.42 17.64 -15.08
CA MET A 1 50.25 16.66 -14.35
C MET A 1 51.15 17.40 -13.38
N SER A 2 50.79 17.51 -12.11
CA SER A 2 51.74 17.85 -11.05
C SER A 2 51.29 17.33 -9.69
N SER A 3 52.22 16.61 -9.08
CA SER A 3 52.50 16.45 -7.64
C SER A 3 51.45 15.84 -6.70
N ILE A 4 51.70 14.57 -6.40
CA ILE A 4 51.30 13.82 -5.21
C ILE A 4 52.16 14.25 -4.01
N ARG A 5 51.58 14.35 -2.80
CA ARG A 5 52.11 13.71 -1.57
C ARG A 5 51.15 13.80 -0.39
N ASN A 6 50.73 12.61 0.06
CA ASN A 6 50.04 12.34 1.33
C ASN A 6 50.99 12.46 2.53
N GLY A 7 50.43 12.78 3.69
CA GLY A 7 51.03 12.60 5.02
C GLY A 7 49.95 12.69 6.11
N ASN A 8 49.94 11.71 7.01
CA ASN A 8 48.84 11.26 7.88
C ASN A 8 48.51 12.13 9.12
N CYS A 9 47.23 12.01 9.53
CA CYS A 9 46.54 12.10 10.83
C CYS A 9 47.31 12.38 12.15
N ILE A 10 46.67 13.13 13.08
CA ILE A 10 46.10 12.69 14.39
C ILE A 10 45.37 13.88 15.12
N ALA A 11 44.13 13.61 15.58
CA ALA A 11 43.31 14.08 16.75
C ALA A 11 43.43 15.51 17.34
N ALA A 12 42.45 16.21 17.94
CA ALA A 12 41.04 16.09 18.39
C ALA A 12 40.54 17.58 18.60
N THR A 13 39.27 18.01 18.67
CA THR A 13 38.23 17.83 19.72
C THR A 13 36.96 18.68 19.38
N GLY A 14 35.75 18.07 19.38
CA GLY A 14 34.42 18.63 19.75
C GLY A 14 33.69 19.71 18.90
N PRO A 15 32.37 19.93 19.08
CA PRO A 15 31.25 18.99 19.21
C PRO A 15 30.21 19.14 18.07
N CYS A 16 29.49 18.05 17.78
CA CYS A 16 28.40 18.01 16.80
C CYS A 16 27.16 18.77 17.30
N GLY A 17 26.71 19.76 16.53
CA GLY A 17 25.40 20.40 16.66
C GLY A 17 24.43 19.83 15.64
N CYS A 18 23.44 19.08 16.11
CA CYS A 18 22.29 18.60 15.35
C CYS A 18 21.42 19.79 14.92
N ASN A 19 21.13 19.90 13.62
CA ASN A 19 19.96 20.61 13.08
C ASN A 19 19.80 20.24 11.59
N SER A 20 19.10 19.14 11.32
CA SER A 20 18.62 18.81 9.97
C SER A 20 17.11 18.68 10.01
N ALA A 21 16.46 19.74 9.55
CA ALA A 21 15.03 19.80 9.20
C ALA A 21 14.64 18.68 8.23
N PRO A 22 13.35 18.26 8.19
CA PRO A 22 12.89 17.24 7.26
C PRO A 22 13.14 17.68 5.80
N PRO A 23 13.44 16.74 4.88
CA PRO A 23 13.70 17.09 3.50
C PRO A 23 12.43 17.69 2.89
N LYS A 24 12.51 18.96 2.50
CA LYS A 24 11.52 19.58 1.63
C LYS A 24 11.44 18.75 0.34
N LEU A 25 10.26 18.22 0.03
CA LEU A 25 9.91 17.70 -1.29
C LEU A 25 10.27 18.77 -2.33
N THR A 26 11.40 18.58 -3.00
CA THR A 26 11.79 19.38 -4.14
C THR A 26 10.82 19.07 -5.27
N THR A 27 9.99 20.07 -5.58
CA THR A 27 9.33 20.20 -6.89
C THR A 27 10.36 19.92 -7.97
N VAL A 28 10.24 18.77 -8.65
CA VAL A 28 11.03 18.46 -9.84
C VAL A 28 10.69 19.53 -10.87
N GLY A 29 11.66 20.41 -11.11
CA GLY A 29 11.50 21.57 -11.98
C GLY A 29 11.13 21.16 -13.41
N CYS A 30 10.19 21.90 -13.98
CA CYS A 30 9.95 21.93 -15.41
C CYS A 30 11.28 22.11 -16.15
N LEU A 31 11.55 21.24 -17.13
CA LEU A 31 12.66 21.41 -18.07
C LEU A 31 12.52 22.78 -18.77
N PRO A 32 13.59 23.57 -18.91
CA PRO A 32 13.54 24.79 -19.69
C PRO A 32 13.48 24.43 -21.19
N PRO A 33 12.69 25.16 -22.02
CA PRO A 33 12.58 24.85 -23.44
C PRO A 33 13.90 25.19 -24.15
N GLY A 34 14.48 24.19 -24.82
CA GLY A 34 15.61 24.37 -25.73
C GLY A 34 15.18 25.17 -26.96
N GLY A 35 16.05 26.06 -27.45
CA GLY A 35 15.77 27.07 -28.49
C GLY A 35 15.25 26.57 -29.85
N ALA A 36 15.13 25.25 -30.05
CA ALA A 36 14.53 24.66 -31.25
C ALA A 36 12.98 24.61 -31.23
N GLU A 37 12.33 24.85 -30.09
CA GLU A 37 10.86 24.80 -29.97
C GLU A 37 10.13 26.07 -30.45
N ARG A 38 10.83 27.22 -30.54
CA ARG A 38 10.21 28.50 -30.95
C ARG A 38 9.74 28.53 -32.41
N GLN A 39 10.21 27.62 -33.27
CA GLN A 39 9.77 27.51 -34.67
C GLN A 39 8.54 26.61 -34.88
N ARG A 40 8.09 25.82 -33.88
CA ARG A 40 6.87 24.98 -34.03
C ARG A 40 5.56 25.74 -33.79
N THR A 41 5.64 26.90 -33.16
CA THR A 41 4.49 27.69 -32.70
C THR A 41 3.66 28.37 -33.79
N GLU A 42 4.04 28.31 -35.06
CA GLU A 42 3.27 28.88 -36.18
C GLU A 42 2.28 27.90 -36.84
N SER A 43 2.09 26.69 -36.30
CA SER A 43 1.29 25.61 -36.94
C SER A 43 0.04 25.15 -36.15
N ALA A 44 -0.46 25.96 -35.21
CA ALA A 44 -1.56 25.58 -34.31
C ALA A 44 -2.92 25.21 -34.98
N PRO A 45 -3.37 25.80 -36.11
CA PRO A 45 -4.69 25.47 -36.69
C PRO A 45 -4.70 24.28 -37.65
N SER A 46 -3.56 23.94 -38.27
CA SER A 46 -3.49 22.97 -39.39
C SER A 46 -3.27 21.51 -38.98
N ALA A 47 -3.23 21.23 -37.67
CA ALA A 47 -2.80 19.94 -37.12
C ALA A 47 -3.94 19.11 -36.48
N ILE A 48 -5.17 19.61 -36.48
CA ILE A 48 -6.34 18.81 -36.09
C ILE A 48 -6.64 17.85 -37.23
N SER A 49 -6.59 16.54 -36.94
CA SER A 49 -6.78 15.50 -37.95
C SER A 49 -8.11 15.69 -38.71
N PRO A 50 -8.10 15.77 -40.05
CA PRO A 50 -9.31 15.85 -40.85
C PRO A 50 -10.16 14.57 -40.74
N ASP A 51 -9.55 13.44 -40.35
CA ASP A 51 -10.23 12.16 -40.16
C ASP A 51 -11.15 12.14 -38.93
N GLY A 52 -11.04 13.16 -38.06
CA GLY A 52 -11.90 13.33 -36.90
C GLY A 52 -11.72 12.26 -35.82
N GLU A 53 -10.56 11.59 -35.78
CA GLU A 53 -10.27 10.59 -34.74
C GLU A 53 -10.23 11.29 -33.35
N PRO A 54 -11.16 10.97 -32.43
CA PRO A 54 -11.32 11.74 -31.19
C PRO A 54 -10.07 11.77 -30.32
N LEU A 55 -9.36 10.64 -30.23
CA LEU A 55 -8.14 10.53 -29.43
C LEU A 55 -6.98 11.34 -30.02
N ALA A 56 -6.90 11.46 -31.36
CA ALA A 56 -5.89 12.29 -32.02
C ALA A 56 -6.18 13.78 -31.79
N VAL A 57 -7.45 14.19 -31.93
CA VAL A 57 -7.89 15.57 -31.63
C VAL A 57 -7.61 15.92 -30.17
N LEU A 58 -7.98 15.03 -29.23
CA LEU A 58 -7.72 15.24 -27.81
C LEU A 58 -6.22 15.37 -27.51
N ALA A 59 -5.40 14.47 -28.06
CA ALA A 59 -3.95 14.51 -27.87
C ALA A 59 -3.34 15.83 -28.40
N HIS A 60 -3.85 16.34 -29.52
CA HIS A 60 -3.43 17.63 -30.06
C HIS A 60 -3.76 18.80 -29.11
N LEU A 61 -5.00 18.86 -28.60
CA LEU A 61 -5.44 19.90 -27.66
C LEU A 61 -4.61 19.88 -26.37
N LEU A 62 -4.36 18.69 -25.81
CA LEU A 62 -3.51 18.52 -24.62
C LEU A 62 -2.07 18.96 -24.88
N ARG A 63 -1.55 18.76 -26.10
CA ARG A 63 -0.19 19.18 -26.47
C ARG A 63 -0.07 20.70 -26.49
N VAL A 64 -1.05 21.40 -27.06
CA VAL A 64 -1.14 22.87 -27.02
C VAL A 64 -1.16 23.38 -25.57
N CYS A 65 -1.91 22.70 -24.69
CA CYS A 65 -1.98 23.06 -23.26
C CYS A 65 -0.64 22.85 -22.55
N ARG A 66 0.00 21.69 -22.75
CA ARG A 66 1.30 21.35 -22.15
C ARG A 66 2.39 22.34 -22.53
N ASP A 67 2.52 22.64 -23.82
CA ASP A 67 3.58 23.50 -24.35
C ASP A 67 3.43 24.96 -23.86
N HIS A 68 2.27 25.31 -23.27
CA HIS A 68 1.95 26.63 -22.72
C HIS A 68 1.41 26.58 -21.28
N ALA A 69 1.85 25.60 -20.48
CA ALA A 69 1.35 25.37 -19.12
C ALA A 69 1.44 26.60 -18.19
N GLU A 70 2.53 27.37 -18.29
CA GLU A 70 2.74 28.61 -17.51
C GLU A 70 1.65 29.67 -17.74
N CYS A 71 0.98 29.62 -18.89
CA CYS A 71 -0.11 30.54 -19.22
C CYS A 71 -1.45 30.14 -18.59
N LEU A 72 -1.60 28.87 -18.20
CA LEU A 72 -2.81 28.33 -17.58
C LEU A 72 -2.75 28.36 -16.04
N SER A 73 -1.56 28.56 -15.46
CA SER A 73 -1.41 28.79 -14.02
C SER A 73 -1.92 30.18 -13.64
N GLY A 74 -3.01 30.26 -12.87
CA GLY A 74 -3.51 31.55 -12.37
C GLY A 74 -5.01 31.69 -12.10
N GLY A 75 -5.76 30.60 -11.82
CA GLY A 75 -7.15 30.68 -11.38
C GLY A 75 -8.04 31.54 -12.28
N TRP A 76 -8.40 31.01 -13.46
CA TRP A 76 -9.28 31.67 -14.43
C TRP A 76 -10.59 30.88 -14.58
N VAL A 77 -11.65 31.57 -14.99
CA VAL A 77 -12.94 30.96 -15.30
C VAL A 77 -13.29 31.18 -16.77
N GLU A 78 -14.15 30.31 -17.32
CA GLU A 78 -14.57 30.41 -18.73
C GLU A 78 -15.14 31.80 -19.07
N GLN A 79 -15.82 32.45 -18.11
CA GLN A 79 -16.39 33.80 -18.30
C GLN A 79 -15.33 34.91 -18.50
N ASP A 80 -14.05 34.65 -18.19
CA ASP A 80 -12.97 35.61 -18.39
C ASP A 80 -12.58 35.76 -19.88
N LEU A 81 -13.09 34.89 -20.76
CA LEU A 81 -12.82 34.93 -22.19
C LEU A 81 -13.63 36.03 -22.89
N PRO A 82 -13.08 36.70 -23.92
CA PRO A 82 -13.83 37.68 -24.70
C PRO A 82 -15.11 37.10 -25.32
N THR A 83 -16.18 37.90 -25.44
CA THR A 83 -17.48 37.46 -25.99
C THR A 83 -17.37 36.77 -27.36
N ALA A 84 -16.49 37.27 -28.24
CA ALA A 84 -16.25 36.68 -29.55
C ALA A 84 -15.59 35.29 -29.46
N THR A 85 -14.74 35.06 -28.45
CA THR A 85 -14.11 33.77 -28.16
C THR A 85 -15.12 32.81 -27.55
N LEU A 86 -15.93 33.28 -26.59
CA LEU A 86 -17.03 32.52 -25.99
C LEU A 86 -18.02 32.00 -27.04
N THR A 87 -18.33 32.83 -28.04
CA THR A 87 -19.24 32.45 -29.14
C THR A 87 -18.67 31.28 -29.95
N ARG A 88 -17.37 31.33 -30.30
CA ARG A 88 -16.68 30.25 -31.03
C ARG A 88 -16.57 28.98 -30.20
N LEU A 89 -16.18 29.11 -28.93
CA LEU A 89 -16.10 28.01 -27.99
C LEU A 89 -17.46 27.30 -27.85
N ALA A 90 -18.55 28.06 -27.67
CA ALA A 90 -19.90 27.52 -27.58
C ALA A 90 -20.33 26.81 -28.87
N HIS A 91 -19.97 27.36 -30.04
CA HIS A 91 -20.22 26.73 -31.32
C HIS A 91 -19.50 25.38 -31.46
N ALA A 92 -18.21 25.33 -31.12
CA ALA A 92 -17.41 24.10 -31.15
C ALA A 92 -17.95 23.05 -30.16
N LYS A 93 -18.24 23.43 -28.91
CA LYS A 93 -18.86 22.54 -27.90
C LYS A 93 -20.17 21.94 -28.41
N ARG A 94 -21.04 22.74 -29.04
CA ARG A 94 -22.29 22.27 -29.63
C ARG A 94 -22.06 21.21 -30.72
N LEU A 95 -21.11 21.44 -31.62
CA LEU A 95 -20.78 20.49 -32.69
C LEU A 95 -20.14 19.20 -32.16
N ILE A 96 -19.30 19.28 -31.12
CA ILE A 96 -18.78 18.09 -30.42
C ILE A 96 -19.95 17.29 -29.82
N ALA A 97 -20.86 17.96 -29.10
CA ALA A 97 -22.01 17.31 -28.46
C ALA A 97 -22.96 16.61 -29.46
N LEU A 98 -23.13 17.15 -30.67
CA LEU A 98 -23.91 16.50 -31.74
C LEU A 98 -23.32 15.16 -32.23
N ASN A 99 -22.05 14.88 -31.92
CA ASN A 99 -21.38 13.64 -32.25
C ASN A 99 -21.41 12.62 -31.08
N ALA A 100 -22.15 12.89 -30.00
CA ALA A 100 -22.39 11.92 -28.94
C ALA A 100 -22.91 10.59 -29.54
N GLY A 101 -22.21 9.49 -29.24
CA GLY A 101 -22.56 8.14 -29.73
C GLY A 101 -22.12 7.82 -31.16
N ARG A 102 -21.47 8.73 -31.90
CA ARG A 102 -21.00 8.47 -33.27
C ARG A 102 -19.58 7.89 -33.38
N GLY A 103 -18.85 7.77 -32.26
CA GLY A 103 -17.48 7.21 -32.25
C GLY A 103 -16.40 8.12 -32.85
N ARG A 104 -16.77 9.21 -33.54
CA ARG A 104 -15.87 10.12 -34.28
C ARG A 104 -16.38 11.55 -34.25
N LEU A 105 -15.48 12.51 -34.46
CA LEU A 105 -15.84 13.90 -34.74
C LEU A 105 -16.12 14.08 -36.23
N GLY A 106 -17.18 14.81 -36.58
CA GLY A 106 -17.42 15.22 -37.97
C GLY A 106 -16.54 16.38 -38.38
N GLN A 107 -16.33 16.57 -39.70
CA GLN A 107 -15.49 17.63 -40.26
C GLN A 107 -15.84 19.03 -39.71
N LEU A 108 -17.13 19.38 -39.65
CA LEU A 108 -17.59 20.66 -39.09
C LEU A 108 -17.16 20.86 -37.63
N ALA A 109 -17.13 19.78 -36.82
CA ALA A 109 -16.66 19.87 -35.45
C ALA A 109 -15.16 20.12 -35.39
N CYS A 110 -14.36 19.45 -36.23
CA CYS A 110 -12.92 19.69 -36.33
C CYS A 110 -12.61 21.13 -36.75
N GLU A 111 -13.31 21.66 -37.77
CA GLU A 111 -13.17 23.04 -38.24
C GLU A 111 -13.52 24.06 -37.15
N ALA A 112 -14.60 23.84 -36.41
CA ALA A 112 -14.99 24.73 -35.31
C ALA A 112 -14.01 24.68 -34.13
N ILE A 113 -13.42 23.52 -33.82
CA ILE A 113 -12.35 23.41 -32.81
C ILE A 113 -11.12 24.21 -33.27
N ALA A 114 -10.70 24.04 -34.53
CA ALA A 114 -9.57 24.78 -35.09
C ALA A 114 -9.81 26.29 -35.03
N ASP A 115 -11.00 26.74 -35.43
CA ASP A 115 -11.42 28.14 -35.38
C ASP A 115 -11.34 28.71 -33.96
N ALA A 116 -11.87 27.99 -32.96
CA ALA A 116 -11.88 28.43 -31.56
C ALA A 116 -10.48 28.51 -30.93
N VAL A 117 -9.53 27.66 -31.35
CA VAL A 117 -8.15 27.65 -30.84
C VAL A 117 -7.28 28.69 -31.56
N ALA A 118 -7.53 28.95 -32.85
CA ALA A 118 -6.72 29.86 -33.66
C ALA A 118 -7.03 31.35 -33.45
N HIS A 119 -8.27 31.69 -33.06
CA HIS A 119 -8.74 33.08 -33.03
C HIS A 119 -8.60 33.75 -31.66
N GLY A 120 -8.09 34.98 -31.66
CA GLY A 120 -8.00 35.84 -30.49
C GLY A 120 -6.57 36.06 -30.01
N ARG A 121 -6.40 36.49 -28.76
CA ARG A 121 -5.06 36.54 -28.14
C ARG A 121 -4.59 35.12 -27.91
N ARG A 122 -3.28 34.89 -27.99
CA ARG A 122 -2.65 33.57 -27.80
C ARG A 122 -3.14 32.84 -26.55
N LEU A 123 -3.28 33.56 -25.43
CA LEU A 123 -3.79 33.01 -24.16
C LEU A 123 -5.25 32.51 -24.25
N ASP A 124 -6.10 33.22 -24.98
CA ASP A 124 -7.51 32.88 -25.13
C ASP A 124 -7.66 31.55 -25.91
N GLY A 125 -6.83 31.35 -26.95
CA GLY A 125 -6.79 30.09 -27.71
C GLY A 125 -6.32 28.88 -26.89
N ILE A 126 -5.32 29.05 -26.02
CA ILE A 126 -4.86 28.00 -25.10
C ILE A 126 -5.96 27.61 -24.10
N ARG A 127 -6.68 28.60 -23.56
CA ARG A 127 -7.83 28.38 -22.67
C ARG A 127 -8.97 27.65 -23.40
N CYS A 128 -9.26 28.01 -24.66
CA CYS A 128 -10.18 27.27 -25.51
C CYS A 128 -9.74 25.81 -25.69
N ALA A 129 -8.46 25.55 -25.97
CA ALA A 129 -7.94 24.21 -26.14
C ALA A 129 -8.17 23.34 -24.90
N TYR A 130 -7.92 23.89 -23.70
CA TYR A 130 -8.15 23.22 -22.43
C TYR A 130 -9.63 22.86 -22.21
N LEU A 131 -10.54 23.81 -22.45
CA LEU A 131 -11.98 23.58 -22.30
C LEU A 131 -12.53 22.58 -23.33
N LEU A 132 -12.03 22.65 -24.57
CA LEU A 132 -12.42 21.73 -25.64
C LEU A 132 -11.86 20.32 -25.40
N ALA A 133 -10.66 20.18 -24.85
CA ALA A 133 -10.12 18.88 -24.45
C ALA A 133 -11.05 18.20 -23.43
N GLY A 134 -11.51 18.95 -22.42
CA GLY A 134 -12.50 18.48 -21.45
C GLY A 134 -13.82 18.07 -22.11
N GLU A 135 -14.30 18.82 -23.10
CA GLU A 135 -15.56 18.50 -23.79
C GLU A 135 -15.44 17.25 -24.68
N VAL A 136 -14.33 17.08 -25.41
CA VAL A 136 -14.06 15.86 -26.18
C VAL A 136 -13.97 14.65 -25.26
N ASP A 137 -13.23 14.74 -24.15
CA ASP A 137 -13.12 13.68 -23.14
C ASP A 137 -14.48 13.32 -22.52
N ARG A 138 -15.33 14.32 -22.29
CA ARG A 138 -16.68 14.13 -21.73
C ARG A 138 -17.62 13.44 -22.71
N VAL A 139 -17.65 13.87 -23.98
CA VAL A 139 -18.61 13.38 -24.98
C VAL A 139 -18.17 12.07 -25.63
N LEU A 140 -16.87 11.94 -25.94
CA LEU A 140 -16.33 10.83 -26.73
C LEU A 140 -15.37 9.95 -25.92
N GLY A 141 -15.19 10.19 -24.62
CA GLY A 141 -14.26 9.44 -23.79
C GLY A 141 -14.42 7.92 -23.80
N HIS A 142 -15.66 7.44 -23.92
CA HIS A 142 -15.99 6.01 -24.00
C HIS A 142 -15.49 5.33 -25.29
N THR A 143 -15.07 6.09 -26.30
CA THR A 143 -14.57 5.56 -27.57
C THR A 143 -13.05 5.36 -27.56
N PHE A 144 -12.35 5.87 -26.52
CA PHE A 144 -10.88 5.80 -26.45
C PHE A 144 -10.38 4.39 -26.19
N GLU A 145 -11.11 3.59 -25.42
CA GLU A 145 -10.75 2.20 -25.10
C GLU A 145 -10.52 1.38 -26.38
N GLU A 146 -11.43 1.51 -27.36
CA GLU A 146 -11.31 0.82 -28.64
C GLU A 146 -10.10 1.33 -29.46
N SER A 147 -9.83 2.64 -29.42
CA SER A 147 -8.63 3.20 -30.07
C SER A 147 -7.33 2.69 -29.44
N PHE A 148 -7.25 2.58 -28.11
CA PHE A 148 -6.10 1.98 -27.45
C PHE A 148 -5.97 0.49 -27.75
N ARG A 149 -7.09 -0.25 -27.75
CA ARG A 149 -7.10 -1.67 -28.11
C ARG A 149 -6.58 -1.93 -29.53
N ARG A 150 -6.97 -1.10 -30.51
CA ARG A 150 -6.47 -1.19 -31.90
C ARG A 150 -4.97 -0.93 -32.03
N ARG A 151 -4.36 -0.21 -31.08
CA ARG A 151 -2.93 0.08 -31.03
C ARG A 151 -2.13 -0.94 -30.22
N ALA A 152 -2.80 -1.83 -29.49
CA ALA A 152 -2.15 -2.83 -28.64
C ALA A 152 -1.48 -3.94 -29.48
N PRO A 153 -0.26 -4.40 -29.12
CA PRO A 153 0.59 -3.87 -28.06
C PRO A 153 1.11 -2.46 -28.40
N TYR A 154 0.89 -1.52 -27.49
CA TYR A 154 1.15 -0.10 -27.71
C TYR A 154 2.34 0.37 -26.88
N GLU A 155 3.33 0.96 -27.54
CA GLU A 155 4.53 1.52 -26.89
C GLU A 155 4.54 3.05 -27.08
N PRO A 156 4.08 3.84 -26.09
CA PRO A 156 4.02 5.29 -26.21
C PRO A 156 5.41 5.93 -26.23
N ALA A 157 5.63 6.89 -27.13
CA ALA A 157 6.74 7.82 -27.04
C ALA A 157 6.37 9.03 -26.16
N VAL A 158 7.37 9.84 -25.79
CA VAL A 158 7.14 11.08 -25.03
C VAL A 158 6.17 11.99 -25.79
N GLY A 159 5.10 12.38 -25.11
CA GLY A 159 4.03 13.20 -25.65
C GLY A 159 2.89 12.43 -26.30
N ASP A 160 2.97 11.11 -26.46
CA ASP A 160 1.87 10.32 -27.00
C ASP A 160 0.76 10.09 -25.96
N PRO A 161 -0.51 9.91 -26.37
CA PRO A 161 -1.60 9.73 -25.42
C PRO A 161 -1.50 8.37 -24.72
N VAL A 162 -1.71 8.35 -23.41
CA VAL A 162 -1.82 7.15 -22.56
C VAL A 162 -3.14 7.16 -21.81
N PRO A 163 -3.78 5.98 -21.62
CA PRO A 163 -5.01 5.88 -20.85
C PRO A 163 -4.72 6.11 -19.36
N ILE A 164 -5.54 6.94 -18.70
CA ILE A 164 -5.44 7.24 -17.27
C ILE A 164 -6.74 7.00 -16.47
N GLU A 165 -7.86 6.66 -17.12
CA GLU A 165 -9.12 6.35 -16.42
C GLU A 165 -8.95 5.12 -15.51
N SER A 166 -9.34 5.24 -14.24
CA SER A 166 -9.35 4.14 -13.27
C SER A 166 -10.78 3.77 -12.86
N PRO A 167 -11.00 2.53 -12.40
CA PRO A 167 -12.26 2.11 -11.79
C PRO A 167 -12.59 2.95 -10.55
N ASP A 168 -13.88 3.04 -10.22
CA ASP A 168 -14.33 3.70 -8.99
C ASP A 168 -14.19 2.76 -7.79
N ILE A 169 -13.05 2.85 -7.10
CA ILE A 169 -12.72 1.96 -5.97
C ILE A 169 -13.70 2.07 -4.79
N ARG A 170 -14.48 3.15 -4.69
CA ARG A 170 -15.51 3.32 -3.64
C ARG A 170 -16.65 2.30 -3.76
N GLN A 171 -16.78 1.66 -4.92
CA GLN A 171 -17.73 0.57 -5.13
C GLN A 171 -17.19 -0.78 -4.64
N LEU A 172 -15.90 -0.86 -4.28
CA LEU A 172 -15.22 -2.09 -3.91
C LEU A 172 -14.91 -2.19 -2.42
N ILE A 173 -14.71 -1.04 -1.76
CA ILE A 173 -14.16 -0.97 -0.41
C ILE A 173 -15.11 -0.23 0.54
N ASP A 174 -15.16 -0.65 1.81
CA ASP A 174 -16.05 -0.04 2.81
C ASP A 174 -15.42 1.23 3.45
N MET A 175 -14.11 1.42 3.29
CA MET A 175 -13.35 2.56 3.84
C MET A 175 -13.43 3.79 2.92
N PRO A 176 -13.26 5.01 3.47
CA PRO A 176 -13.12 6.20 2.64
C PRO A 176 -11.91 6.05 1.71
N ALA A 177 -12.17 6.03 0.40
CA ALA A 177 -11.13 5.96 -0.60
C ALA A 177 -10.17 7.16 -0.50
N SER A 178 -8.87 6.91 -0.64
CA SER A 178 -7.88 7.97 -0.85
C SER A 178 -8.27 8.86 -2.03
N THR A 179 -7.87 10.14 -2.01
CA THR A 179 -8.18 11.08 -3.09
C THR A 179 -7.69 10.52 -4.44
N PRO A 180 -8.56 10.43 -5.47
CA PRO A 180 -8.15 9.86 -6.74
C PRO A 180 -7.04 10.66 -7.43
N PRO A 181 -6.16 10.03 -8.22
CA PRO A 181 -4.95 10.65 -8.77
C PRO A 181 -5.22 11.95 -9.54
N TRP A 182 -6.29 12.00 -10.34
CA TRP A 182 -6.66 13.18 -11.13
C TRP A 182 -7.22 14.34 -10.29
N ARG A 183 -7.56 14.11 -9.01
CA ARG A 183 -7.91 15.16 -8.05
C ARG A 183 -6.70 15.67 -7.26
N LEU A 184 -5.59 14.92 -7.23
CA LEU A 184 -4.39 15.29 -6.49
C LEU A 184 -3.56 16.35 -7.21
N VAL A 185 -3.64 16.44 -8.55
CA VAL A 185 -2.92 17.45 -9.35
C VAL A 185 -3.73 17.83 -10.59
N GLN A 186 -4.14 19.10 -10.72
CA GLN A 186 -4.67 19.62 -11.99
C GLN A 186 -3.50 19.83 -12.97
N ARG A 187 -3.15 18.79 -13.74
CA ARG A 187 -2.18 18.94 -14.83
C ARG A 187 -2.89 19.36 -16.11
N VAL A 188 -2.25 20.26 -16.87
CA VAL A 188 -2.81 20.78 -18.13
C VAL A 188 -2.60 19.82 -19.31
N ASP A 189 -1.79 18.77 -19.14
CA ASP A 189 -1.50 17.74 -20.13
C ASP A 189 -2.37 16.47 -19.95
N GLN A 190 -3.46 16.58 -19.18
CA GLN A 190 -4.36 15.45 -18.87
C GLN A 190 -5.84 15.84 -18.85
N THR A 191 -6.71 14.86 -19.11
CA THR A 191 -8.15 14.88 -18.84
C THR A 191 -8.50 13.81 -17.79
N ARG A 192 -9.78 13.43 -17.66
CA ARG A 192 -10.17 12.31 -16.81
C ARG A 192 -9.65 10.97 -17.36
N ARG A 193 -9.52 10.82 -18.68
CA ARG A 193 -9.23 9.52 -19.32
C ARG A 193 -7.91 9.43 -20.04
N VAL A 194 -7.34 10.55 -20.47
CA VAL A 194 -6.13 10.56 -21.30
C VAL A 194 -5.12 11.54 -20.74
N ARG A 195 -3.85 11.17 -20.80
CA ARG A 195 -2.72 12.06 -20.52
C ARG A 195 -1.67 11.91 -21.60
N LEU A 196 -0.83 12.91 -21.81
CA LEU A 196 0.38 12.76 -22.61
C LEU A 196 1.49 12.05 -21.81
N ALA A 197 2.18 11.10 -22.43
CA ALA A 197 3.30 10.40 -21.82
C ALA A 197 4.46 11.37 -21.51
N GLY A 198 5.02 11.26 -20.31
CA GLY A 198 6.14 12.10 -19.85
C GLY A 198 7.50 11.50 -20.23
N ALA A 199 8.57 12.08 -19.68
CA ALA A 199 9.94 11.63 -19.94
C ALA A 199 10.21 10.16 -19.52
N TRP A 200 9.39 9.61 -18.62
CA TRP A 200 9.46 8.19 -18.21
C TRP A 200 9.33 7.23 -19.41
N ALA A 201 8.61 7.61 -20.47
CA ALA A 201 8.44 6.81 -21.68
C ALA A 201 9.72 6.70 -22.54
N ALA A 202 10.70 7.59 -22.32
CA ALA A 202 12.03 7.46 -22.93
C ALA A 202 12.97 6.58 -22.09
N GLN A 203 12.75 6.52 -20.77
CA GLN A 203 13.58 5.76 -19.83
C GLN A 203 13.24 4.26 -19.84
N TYR A 204 11.97 3.94 -20.04
CA TYR A 204 11.47 2.56 -20.08
C TYR A 204 10.82 2.25 -21.42
N ARG A 205 10.92 0.99 -21.84
CA ARG A 205 10.07 0.43 -22.88
C ARG A 205 8.74 0.07 -22.24
N VAL A 206 7.81 1.01 -22.21
CA VAL A 206 6.49 0.76 -21.60
C VAL A 206 5.57 0.17 -22.65
N ILE A 207 5.02 -1.01 -22.40
CA ILE A 207 4.16 -1.73 -23.34
C ILE A 207 2.78 -1.89 -22.71
N TYR A 208 1.78 -1.31 -23.37
CA TYR A 208 0.37 -1.50 -23.04
C TYR A 208 -0.20 -2.65 -23.86
N GLU A 209 -0.74 -3.64 -23.17
CA GLU A 209 -1.46 -4.78 -23.76
C GLU A 209 -2.90 -4.78 -23.26
N VAL A 210 -3.83 -5.27 -24.08
CA VAL A 210 -5.27 -5.31 -23.74
C VAL A 210 -5.78 -6.74 -23.94
N PRO A 211 -5.44 -7.68 -23.03
CA PRO A 211 -5.89 -9.06 -23.16
C PRO A 211 -7.39 -9.18 -22.91
N SER A 212 -8.05 -10.14 -23.57
CA SER A 212 -9.45 -10.46 -23.34
C SER A 212 -9.57 -11.39 -22.13
N MET A 213 -10.10 -10.88 -21.02
CA MET A 213 -10.28 -11.62 -19.76
C MET A 213 -11.78 -11.79 -19.46
N ASP A 214 -12.14 -12.90 -18.82
CA ASP A 214 -13.51 -13.16 -18.39
C ASP A 214 -13.90 -12.39 -17.13
N GLY A 215 -14.95 -11.56 -17.24
CA GLY A 215 -15.54 -10.83 -16.13
C GLY A 215 -14.65 -9.73 -15.52
N PRO A 216 -15.09 -9.11 -14.40
CA PRO A 216 -14.30 -8.08 -13.74
C PRO A 216 -13.10 -8.69 -13.00
N LEU A 217 -11.97 -7.95 -13.01
CA LEU A 217 -10.76 -8.31 -12.25
C LEU A 217 -11.02 -8.33 -10.75
N LEU A 218 -11.45 -7.20 -10.20
CA LEU A 218 -11.78 -7.06 -8.78
C LEU A 218 -13.29 -6.82 -8.60
N THR A 219 -13.81 -7.39 -7.52
CA THR A 219 -15.17 -7.19 -6.99
C THR A 219 -15.05 -6.94 -5.49
N PRO A 220 -16.09 -6.46 -4.80
CA PRO A 220 -16.04 -6.31 -3.35
C PRO A 220 -15.68 -7.63 -2.63
N ASP A 221 -16.12 -8.76 -3.16
CA ASP A 221 -15.90 -10.07 -2.53
C ASP A 221 -14.56 -10.72 -2.95
N THR A 222 -13.73 -9.98 -3.70
CA THR A 222 -12.41 -10.48 -4.10
C THR A 222 -11.50 -10.64 -2.89
N ILE A 223 -10.97 -11.84 -2.75
CA ILE A 223 -9.88 -12.17 -1.82
C ILE A 223 -8.61 -12.38 -2.63
N VAL A 224 -7.51 -11.75 -2.18
CA VAL A 224 -6.16 -11.95 -2.72
C VAL A 224 -5.38 -12.86 -1.78
N ALA A 225 -4.56 -13.75 -2.33
CA ALA A 225 -3.73 -14.68 -1.58
C ALA A 225 -2.26 -14.52 -1.96
N SER A 226 -1.40 -14.47 -0.94
CA SER A 226 0.05 -14.54 -1.05
C SER A 226 0.51 -15.88 -0.48
N CYS A 227 1.10 -16.73 -1.30
CA CYS A 227 1.64 -18.02 -0.88
C CYS A 227 3.10 -17.89 -0.42
N GLN A 228 3.53 -18.79 0.46
CA GLN A 228 4.92 -18.89 0.93
C GLN A 228 5.31 -20.37 0.98
N PRO A 229 5.74 -20.95 -0.16
CA PRO A 229 5.98 -22.39 -0.28
C PRO A 229 7.30 -22.86 0.34
N ASN A 230 8.30 -21.99 0.49
CA ASN A 230 9.60 -22.37 1.07
C ASN A 230 9.77 -21.81 2.48
N LEU A 231 10.26 -22.67 3.37
CA LEU A 231 10.65 -22.35 4.73
C LEU A 231 12.02 -21.70 4.78
N GLU A 232 13.00 -22.29 4.12
CA GLU A 232 14.40 -21.90 4.24
C GLU A 232 15.05 -21.75 2.86
N LEU A 233 16.14 -20.97 2.82
CA LEU A 233 16.99 -20.87 1.62
C LEU A 233 17.56 -22.22 1.18
N ALA A 234 17.74 -23.16 2.11
CA ALA A 234 18.29 -24.48 1.85
C ALA A 234 17.42 -25.34 0.91
N GLU A 235 16.16 -24.96 0.67
CA GLU A 235 15.27 -25.62 -0.30
C GLU A 235 15.53 -25.18 -1.74
N LEU A 236 16.35 -24.14 -1.93
CA LEU A 236 16.67 -23.54 -3.21
C LEU A 236 18.14 -23.80 -3.58
N SER A 237 18.39 -23.92 -4.89
CA SER A 237 19.74 -23.96 -5.47
C SER A 237 20.39 -22.57 -5.38
N VAL A 238 20.93 -22.22 -4.22
CA VAL A 238 21.72 -21.01 -3.99
C VAL A 238 23.17 -21.36 -3.61
N PRO A 239 24.18 -20.58 -4.04
CA PRO A 239 25.56 -20.78 -3.61
C PRO A 239 25.69 -20.62 -2.09
N HIS A 240 26.57 -21.41 -1.47
CA HIS A 240 26.87 -21.27 -0.03
C HIS A 240 27.52 -19.91 0.28
N ASP A 241 28.36 -19.41 -0.65
CA ASP A 241 28.94 -18.08 -0.57
C ASP A 241 28.05 -17.07 -1.29
N ARG A 242 27.35 -16.22 -0.52
CA ARG A 242 26.42 -15.21 -1.04
C ARG A 242 27.11 -14.10 -1.86
N GLN A 243 28.44 -14.02 -1.85
CA GLN A 243 29.20 -13.13 -2.75
C GLN A 243 29.34 -13.70 -4.17
N GLN A 244 29.04 -14.99 -4.37
CA GLN A 244 29.06 -15.61 -5.68
C GLN A 244 27.77 -15.35 -6.44
N GLN A 245 27.90 -15.17 -7.75
CA GLN A 245 26.75 -15.04 -8.63
C GLN A 245 25.91 -16.33 -8.63
N ALA A 246 24.62 -16.20 -8.39
CA ALA A 246 23.68 -17.31 -8.34
C ALA A 246 22.88 -17.41 -9.66
N PHE A 247 23.13 -18.47 -10.44
CA PHE A 247 22.32 -18.84 -11.60
C PHE A 247 22.50 -20.32 -12.00
N PRO A 248 21.42 -21.06 -12.32
CA PRO A 248 20.03 -20.72 -12.03
C PRO A 248 19.74 -20.86 -10.53
N VAL A 249 18.77 -20.10 -10.04
CA VAL A 249 18.19 -20.29 -8.71
C VAL A 249 16.81 -20.88 -8.94
N GLY A 250 16.45 -21.88 -8.14
CA GLY A 250 15.19 -22.60 -8.22
C GLY A 250 15.12 -23.73 -7.19
N PRO A 251 14.01 -24.47 -7.11
CA PRO A 251 13.82 -25.52 -6.12
C PRO A 251 14.80 -26.69 -6.31
N LEU A 252 15.36 -27.19 -5.20
CA LEU A 252 16.22 -28.39 -5.21
C LEU A 252 15.44 -29.68 -5.50
N ASP A 253 14.20 -29.76 -5.00
CA ASP A 253 13.26 -30.85 -5.30
C ASP A 253 12.01 -30.27 -6.00
N PRO A 254 12.00 -30.23 -7.35
CA PRO A 254 10.87 -29.71 -8.11
C PRO A 254 9.56 -30.48 -7.90
N VAL A 255 9.62 -31.76 -7.54
CA VAL A 255 8.42 -32.60 -7.33
C VAL A 255 7.76 -32.24 -6.00
N LEU A 256 8.55 -32.19 -4.92
CA LEU A 256 8.06 -31.72 -3.63
C LEU A 256 7.57 -30.27 -3.71
N GLN A 257 8.31 -29.40 -4.39
CA GLN A 257 7.93 -28.00 -4.59
C GLN A 257 6.56 -27.88 -5.26
N ARG A 258 6.30 -28.66 -6.31
CA ARG A 258 5.01 -28.71 -6.98
C ARG A 258 3.90 -29.12 -6.02
N HIS A 259 4.09 -30.19 -5.25
CA HIS A 259 3.09 -30.65 -4.28
C HIS A 259 2.73 -29.55 -3.27
N THR A 260 3.73 -28.90 -2.68
CA THR A 260 3.54 -27.80 -1.71
C THR A 260 2.80 -26.62 -2.34
N ILE A 261 3.15 -26.24 -3.57
CA ILE A 261 2.48 -25.14 -4.27
C ILE A 261 1.03 -25.50 -4.60
N ASP A 262 0.77 -26.69 -5.13
CA ASP A 262 -0.60 -27.14 -5.43
C ASP A 262 -1.47 -27.19 -4.17
N GLU A 263 -0.90 -27.55 -3.02
CA GLU A 263 -1.59 -27.51 -1.73
C GLU A 263 -1.91 -26.08 -1.27
N GLN A 264 -0.96 -25.14 -1.35
CA GLN A 264 -1.21 -23.75 -0.98
C GLN A 264 -2.21 -23.06 -1.91
N ILE A 265 -2.15 -23.33 -3.22
CA ILE A 265 -3.17 -22.81 -4.16
C ILE A 265 -4.55 -23.36 -3.78
N ARG A 266 -4.65 -24.64 -3.42
CA ARG A 266 -5.90 -25.24 -2.94
C ARG A 266 -6.42 -24.54 -1.69
N TRP A 267 -5.58 -24.32 -0.67
CA TRP A 267 -5.99 -23.58 0.54
C TRP A 267 -6.49 -22.18 0.22
N ALA A 268 -5.83 -21.49 -0.72
CA ALA A 268 -6.24 -20.16 -1.16
C ALA A 268 -7.63 -20.22 -1.81
N VAL A 269 -7.83 -21.15 -2.75
CA VAL A 269 -9.09 -21.35 -3.48
C VAL A 269 -10.23 -21.76 -2.54
N ASP A 270 -9.99 -22.72 -1.65
CA ASP A 270 -10.97 -23.17 -0.65
C ASP A 270 -11.39 -22.03 0.29
N ALA A 271 -10.49 -21.05 0.53
CA ALA A 271 -10.78 -19.85 1.28
C ALA A 271 -11.39 -18.70 0.44
N GLY A 272 -11.71 -18.94 -0.84
CA GLY A 272 -12.37 -18.00 -1.74
C GLY A 272 -11.44 -17.04 -2.48
N ALA A 273 -10.11 -17.27 -2.50
CA ALA A 273 -9.18 -16.40 -3.19
C ALA A 273 -9.42 -16.39 -4.71
N SER A 274 -9.67 -15.21 -5.26
CA SER A 274 -9.81 -15.01 -6.72
C SER A 274 -8.49 -14.62 -7.38
N ILE A 275 -7.51 -14.15 -6.60
CA ILE A 275 -6.16 -13.82 -7.06
C ILE A 275 -5.18 -14.53 -6.17
N VAL A 276 -4.24 -15.28 -6.76
CA VAL A 276 -3.19 -15.99 -6.02
C VAL A 276 -1.84 -15.56 -6.55
N VAL A 277 -0.91 -15.23 -5.65
CA VAL A 277 0.44 -14.77 -5.97
C VAL A 277 1.45 -15.73 -5.36
N LEU A 278 2.21 -16.41 -6.21
CA LEU A 278 3.37 -17.19 -5.78
C LEU A 278 4.65 -16.33 -5.77
N PRO A 279 5.61 -16.62 -4.89
CA PRO A 279 6.83 -15.81 -4.76
C PRO A 279 7.83 -15.97 -5.89
N GLU A 280 8.84 -15.09 -5.85
CA GLU A 280 9.99 -15.14 -6.75
C GLU A 280 10.79 -16.44 -6.58
N LEU A 281 11.29 -16.99 -7.70
CA LEU A 281 12.18 -18.16 -7.78
C LEU A 281 11.64 -19.45 -7.13
N SER A 282 10.34 -19.49 -6.87
CA SER A 282 9.65 -20.60 -6.22
C SER A 282 9.27 -21.74 -7.17
N VAL A 283 9.47 -21.60 -8.48
CA VAL A 283 9.03 -22.56 -9.50
C VAL A 283 10.12 -22.83 -10.54
N THR A 284 9.95 -23.90 -11.31
CA THR A 284 10.63 -24.10 -12.59
C THR A 284 9.79 -23.55 -13.74
N ALA A 285 10.38 -23.37 -14.93
CA ALA A 285 9.64 -22.96 -16.13
C ALA A 285 8.50 -23.94 -16.47
N GLU A 286 8.75 -25.25 -16.35
CA GLU A 286 7.76 -26.29 -16.60
C GLU A 286 6.60 -26.21 -15.59
N LEU A 287 6.92 -26.06 -14.29
CA LEU A 287 5.91 -25.93 -13.25
C LEU A 287 5.06 -24.67 -13.45
N SER A 288 5.69 -23.53 -13.78
CA SER A 288 4.98 -22.27 -14.04
C SER A 288 3.94 -22.39 -15.16
N HIS A 289 4.24 -23.14 -16.22
CA HIS A 289 3.28 -23.45 -17.28
C HIS A 289 2.20 -24.42 -16.82
N HIS A 290 2.58 -25.47 -16.08
CA HIS A 290 1.64 -26.47 -15.58
C HIS A 290 0.55 -25.88 -14.69
N LEU A 291 0.90 -24.87 -13.89
CA LEU A 291 -0.03 -24.17 -12.99
C LEU A 291 -1.19 -23.46 -13.71
N HIS A 292 -1.13 -23.27 -15.03
CA HIS A 292 -2.27 -22.78 -15.84
C HIS A 292 -3.55 -23.59 -15.59
N GLN A 293 -3.43 -24.89 -15.35
CA GLN A 293 -4.58 -25.77 -15.10
C GLN A 293 -5.48 -25.27 -13.97
N TRP A 294 -4.93 -24.58 -12.95
CA TRP A 294 -5.71 -24.04 -11.84
C TRP A 294 -6.67 -22.96 -12.30
N VAL A 295 -6.24 -22.07 -13.20
CA VAL A 295 -7.06 -20.98 -13.73
C VAL A 295 -8.14 -21.49 -14.70
N GLN A 296 -7.92 -22.65 -15.32
CA GLN A 296 -8.91 -23.30 -16.19
C GLN A 296 -10.07 -23.94 -15.42
N ARG A 297 -9.93 -24.17 -14.12
CA ARG A 297 -11.01 -24.74 -13.30
C ARG A 297 -12.13 -23.73 -13.08
N ASP A 298 -13.36 -24.23 -12.90
CA ASP A 298 -14.51 -23.38 -12.58
C ASP A 298 -14.37 -22.69 -11.23
N ASP A 299 -13.91 -23.43 -10.22
CA ASP A 299 -13.60 -22.96 -8.86
C ASP A 299 -12.21 -22.32 -8.73
N GLY A 300 -11.42 -22.33 -9.81
CA GLY A 300 -10.06 -21.81 -9.84
C GLY A 300 -9.95 -20.28 -9.66
N PRO A 301 -8.75 -19.78 -9.35
CA PRO A 301 -8.54 -18.34 -9.25
C PRO A 301 -8.68 -17.68 -10.63
N LYS A 302 -9.18 -16.44 -10.64
CA LYS A 302 -9.24 -15.62 -11.86
C LYS A 302 -7.85 -15.22 -12.36
N ILE A 303 -6.95 -14.94 -11.42
CA ILE A 303 -5.55 -14.59 -11.68
C ILE A 303 -4.64 -15.46 -10.82
N LEU A 304 -3.64 -16.08 -11.45
CA LEU A 304 -2.56 -16.78 -10.77
C LEU A 304 -1.21 -16.25 -11.26
N VAL A 305 -0.46 -15.61 -10.37
CA VAL A 305 0.97 -15.38 -10.62
C VAL A 305 1.69 -16.67 -10.33
N ALA A 306 2.09 -17.38 -11.38
CA ALA A 306 2.69 -18.69 -11.34
C ALA A 306 4.20 -18.64 -11.01
N GLY A 307 4.54 -17.85 -10.00
CA GLY A 307 5.90 -17.64 -9.50
C GLY A 307 6.82 -17.01 -10.54
N THR A 308 8.11 -17.04 -10.26
CA THR A 308 9.14 -16.72 -11.25
C THR A 308 10.23 -17.79 -11.27
N PHE A 309 10.99 -17.82 -12.37
CA PHE A 309 12.05 -18.80 -12.57
C PHE A 309 13.19 -18.20 -13.39
N HIS A 310 14.41 -18.73 -13.17
CA HIS A 310 15.54 -18.44 -14.04
C HIS A 310 15.45 -19.24 -15.34
N GLU A 311 15.63 -18.57 -16.47
CA GLU A 311 15.71 -19.20 -17.79
C GLU A 311 16.90 -18.66 -18.58
N ARG A 312 17.43 -19.50 -19.48
CA ARG A 312 18.48 -19.11 -20.42
C ARG A 312 17.90 -19.16 -21.83
N HIS A 313 17.88 -18.01 -22.50
CA HIS A 313 17.49 -17.88 -23.90
C HIS A 313 18.67 -18.20 -24.79
N VAL A 314 18.45 -19.11 -25.75
CA VAL A 314 19.40 -19.31 -26.85
C VAL A 314 19.37 -18.05 -27.70
N ALA A 315 20.56 -17.54 -28.03
CA ALA A 315 20.63 -16.38 -28.91
C ALA A 315 20.08 -16.70 -30.30
N GLU A 316 19.36 -15.74 -30.89
CA GLU A 316 19.16 -15.73 -32.34
C GLU A 316 20.54 -15.72 -33.03
N ARG A 317 20.65 -16.33 -34.22
CA ARG A 317 21.93 -16.66 -34.88
C ARG A 317 22.98 -15.54 -34.75
N GLY A 318 23.99 -15.78 -33.90
CA GLY A 318 25.14 -14.89 -33.69
C GLY A 318 25.13 -14.02 -32.43
N GLY A 319 24.08 -14.04 -31.60
CA GLY A 319 24.04 -13.31 -30.32
C GLY A 319 24.63 -14.09 -29.13
N THR A 320 24.73 -13.43 -27.98
CA THR A 320 25.07 -14.08 -26.70
C THR A 320 23.80 -14.61 -26.02
N PRO A 321 23.83 -15.83 -25.44
CA PRO A 321 22.70 -16.35 -24.65
C PRO A 321 22.34 -15.38 -23.54
N ARG A 322 21.03 -15.18 -23.28
CA ARG A 322 20.55 -14.25 -22.26
C ARG A 322 19.98 -14.98 -21.05
N GLN A 323 20.38 -14.58 -19.86
CA GLN A 323 19.91 -15.08 -18.57
C GLN A 323 18.84 -14.13 -18.02
N THR A 324 17.65 -14.64 -17.74
CA THR A 324 16.52 -13.82 -17.27
C THR A 324 15.82 -14.48 -16.09
N ASN A 325 15.21 -13.66 -15.23
CA ASN A 325 14.24 -14.09 -14.23
C ASN A 325 12.85 -13.72 -14.76
N THR A 326 12.06 -14.72 -15.09
CA THR A 326 10.81 -14.58 -15.83
C THR A 326 9.63 -14.94 -14.92
N GLY A 327 8.65 -14.04 -14.85
CA GLY A 327 7.40 -14.25 -14.15
C GLY A 327 6.24 -14.42 -15.13
N MET A 328 5.30 -15.29 -14.79
CA MET A 328 4.11 -15.58 -15.58
C MET A 328 2.85 -15.33 -14.78
N VAL A 329 1.87 -14.68 -15.41
CA VAL A 329 0.53 -14.50 -14.86
C VAL A 329 -0.47 -15.20 -15.78
N TRP A 330 -1.21 -16.15 -15.23
CA TRP A 330 -2.33 -16.81 -15.89
C TRP A 330 -3.62 -16.10 -15.49
N ALA A 331 -4.48 -15.85 -16.47
CA ALA A 331 -5.74 -15.15 -16.28
C ALA A 331 -6.88 -15.89 -16.96
N LYS A 332 -8.03 -16.02 -16.28
CA LYS A 332 -9.18 -16.76 -16.80
C LYS A 332 -9.72 -16.10 -18.07
N GLY A 333 -9.90 -16.89 -19.13
CA GLY A 333 -10.26 -16.43 -20.47
C GLY A 333 -9.09 -15.98 -21.35
N VAL A 334 -7.88 -15.79 -20.80
CA VAL A 334 -6.70 -15.40 -21.58
C VAL A 334 -5.95 -16.66 -22.03
N GLY A 335 -5.89 -16.91 -23.34
CA GLY A 335 -5.32 -18.13 -23.92
C GLY A 335 -3.79 -18.26 -23.88
N HIS A 336 -3.07 -17.30 -23.28
CA HIS A 336 -1.61 -17.29 -23.18
C HIS A 336 -1.18 -16.61 -21.86
N PRO A 337 0.01 -16.92 -21.32
CA PRO A 337 0.47 -16.27 -20.09
C PRO A 337 0.84 -14.82 -20.37
N LEU A 338 0.53 -13.96 -19.41
CA LEU A 338 1.03 -12.60 -19.38
C LEU A 338 2.44 -12.63 -18.77
N VAL A 339 3.46 -12.34 -19.56
CA VAL A 339 4.87 -12.59 -19.18
C VAL A 339 5.60 -11.28 -18.90
N HIS A 340 6.27 -11.19 -17.75
CA HIS A 340 7.19 -10.10 -17.43
C HIS A 340 8.57 -10.64 -17.07
N ARG A 341 9.62 -9.88 -17.39
CA ARG A 341 11.00 -10.24 -17.08
C ARG A 341 11.59 -9.21 -16.14
N LYS A 342 12.22 -9.69 -15.07
CA LYS A 342 12.87 -8.85 -14.07
C LYS A 342 13.90 -7.96 -14.74
N HIS A 343 13.84 -6.67 -14.45
CA HIS A 343 14.73 -5.68 -15.06
C HIS A 343 15.69 -5.04 -14.06
N THR A 344 15.51 -5.29 -12.77
CA THR A 344 16.40 -4.81 -11.71
C THR A 344 16.94 -5.98 -10.90
N PRO A 345 18.13 -6.50 -11.24
CA PRO A 345 18.75 -7.62 -10.54
C PRO A 345 19.10 -7.29 -9.08
N ALA A 346 19.05 -8.30 -8.23
CA ALA A 346 19.44 -8.26 -6.84
C ALA A 346 20.95 -8.38 -6.65
N ARG A 347 21.43 -7.66 -5.63
CA ARG A 347 22.83 -7.73 -5.13
C ARG A 347 22.92 -8.36 -3.74
N ALA A 348 21.77 -8.49 -3.07
CA ALA A 348 21.57 -9.06 -1.77
C ALA A 348 20.06 -9.37 -1.65
N PRO A 349 19.67 -10.41 -0.90
CA PRO A 349 20.55 -11.41 -0.26
C PRO A 349 21.18 -12.40 -1.25
N VAL A 350 20.65 -12.46 -2.47
CA VAL A 350 21.22 -13.23 -3.60
C VAL A 350 21.84 -12.26 -4.61
N LEU A 351 23.08 -12.53 -5.04
CA LEU A 351 23.73 -11.82 -6.14
C LEU A 351 23.32 -12.45 -7.47
N GLU A 352 22.37 -11.83 -8.17
CA GLU A 352 21.82 -12.37 -9.42
C GLU A 352 22.71 -12.07 -10.63
N ALA A 353 22.99 -13.07 -11.46
CA ALA A 353 23.58 -12.91 -12.78
C ALA A 353 22.48 -12.92 -13.86
N LEU A 354 21.95 -11.73 -14.20
CA LEU A 354 20.90 -11.56 -15.20
C LEU A 354 21.29 -10.52 -16.26
N ASP A 355 20.89 -10.77 -17.51
CA ASP A 355 21.12 -9.89 -18.64
C ASP A 355 20.01 -8.85 -18.78
N VAL A 356 20.26 -7.63 -18.29
CA VAL A 356 19.30 -6.53 -18.33
C VAL A 356 19.32 -5.84 -19.70
N GLU A 357 18.13 -5.49 -20.21
CA GLU A 357 18.00 -4.70 -21.43
C GLU A 357 18.48 -3.26 -21.22
N ALA A 358 19.10 -2.65 -22.24
CA ALA A 358 19.55 -1.25 -22.18
C ALA A 358 18.41 -0.27 -21.86
N ARG A 359 17.19 -0.57 -22.34
CA ARG A 359 15.96 0.10 -21.96
C ARG A 359 15.01 -0.93 -21.34
N PRO A 360 14.95 -1.01 -20.00
CA PRO A 360 14.06 -1.93 -19.27
C PRO A 360 12.61 -1.89 -19.76
N THR A 361 11.98 -3.06 -19.85
CA THR A 361 10.57 -3.16 -20.26
C THR A 361 9.64 -3.10 -19.04
N LEU A 362 8.62 -2.23 -19.09
CA LEU A 362 7.50 -2.24 -18.16
C LEU A 362 6.25 -2.68 -18.92
N ARG A 363 5.65 -3.81 -18.55
CA ARG A 363 4.39 -4.26 -19.16
C ARG A 363 3.20 -3.86 -18.30
N ILE A 364 2.19 -3.31 -18.96
CA ILE A 364 0.94 -2.87 -18.34
C ILE A 364 -0.20 -3.52 -19.10
N TRP A 365 -0.93 -4.39 -18.42
CA TRP A 365 -2.13 -5.03 -18.96
C TRP A 365 -3.35 -4.22 -18.57
N VAL A 366 -4.05 -3.68 -19.57
CA VAL A 366 -5.32 -2.98 -19.40
C VAL A 366 -6.43 -4.02 -19.48
N LEU A 367 -7.03 -4.29 -18.32
CA LEU A 367 -8.07 -5.30 -18.12
C LEU A 367 -9.47 -4.67 -18.07
N PRO A 368 -10.55 -5.47 -18.23
CA PRO A 368 -11.92 -4.95 -18.26
C PRO A 368 -12.25 -4.06 -17.06
N GLY A 369 -12.94 -2.95 -17.28
CA GLY A 369 -13.30 -1.99 -16.23
C GLY A 369 -12.23 -0.93 -15.92
N GLY A 370 -11.16 -0.85 -16.71
CA GLY A 370 -10.10 0.16 -16.56
C GLY A 370 -8.99 -0.23 -15.59
N TRP A 371 -8.96 -1.50 -15.17
CA TRP A 371 -7.87 -2.02 -14.33
C TRP A 371 -6.58 -2.08 -15.11
N ARG A 372 -5.48 -1.70 -14.45
CA ARG A 372 -4.13 -1.71 -15.00
C ARG A 372 -3.25 -2.53 -14.09
N LEU A 373 -2.99 -3.73 -14.56
CA LEU A 373 -2.20 -4.74 -13.89
C LEU A 373 -0.75 -4.66 -14.37
N THR A 374 0.20 -4.77 -13.44
CA THR A 374 1.60 -5.05 -13.76
C THR A 374 2.15 -6.12 -12.83
N LEU A 375 3.19 -6.81 -13.29
CA LEU A 375 4.04 -7.68 -12.48
C LEU A 375 5.35 -6.95 -12.23
N ALA A 376 5.74 -6.75 -10.97
CA ALA A 376 7.04 -6.18 -10.62
C ALA A 376 7.80 -7.21 -9.78
N ILE A 377 8.88 -7.78 -10.30
CA ILE A 377 9.57 -8.88 -9.63
C ILE A 377 10.56 -8.30 -8.61
N CYS A 378 10.24 -8.46 -7.32
CA CYS A 378 11.09 -8.10 -6.19
C CYS A 378 11.68 -6.68 -6.30
N ARG A 379 12.98 -6.58 -6.60
CA ARG A 379 13.70 -5.31 -6.74
C ARG A 379 13.19 -4.39 -7.84
N ASP A 380 12.40 -4.88 -8.81
CA ASP A 380 11.71 -4.01 -9.77
C ASP A 380 10.85 -2.96 -9.03
N LEU A 381 10.19 -3.36 -7.93
CA LEU A 381 9.39 -2.45 -7.09
C LEU A 381 10.25 -1.55 -6.19
N LEU A 382 11.53 -1.86 -5.99
CA LEU A 382 12.48 -1.02 -5.24
C LEU A 382 13.22 -0.02 -6.13
N ASN A 383 12.99 -0.05 -7.44
CA ASN A 383 13.54 0.93 -8.36
C ASN A 383 12.67 2.19 -8.37
N PRO A 384 13.14 3.34 -7.86
CA PRO A 384 12.31 4.55 -7.76
C PRO A 384 11.87 5.09 -9.13
N GLN A 385 12.67 4.89 -10.18
CA GLN A 385 12.31 5.30 -11.54
C GLN A 385 11.18 4.41 -12.09
N ALA A 386 11.21 3.11 -11.80
CA ALA A 386 10.13 2.20 -12.19
C ALA A 386 8.84 2.53 -11.45
N VAL A 387 8.91 2.72 -10.12
CA VAL A 387 7.76 3.13 -9.30
C VAL A 387 7.15 4.43 -9.80
N HIS A 388 7.99 5.43 -10.13
CA HIS A 388 7.52 6.68 -10.71
C HIS A 388 6.84 6.46 -12.07
N ALA A 389 7.43 5.66 -12.97
CA ALA A 389 6.84 5.36 -14.27
C ALA A 389 5.49 4.61 -14.15
N LEU A 390 5.38 3.65 -13.22
CA LEU A 390 4.13 2.92 -12.94
C LEU A 390 3.04 3.83 -12.35
N SER A 391 3.42 4.73 -11.43
CA SER A 391 2.51 5.74 -10.88
C SER A 391 2.04 6.70 -11.96
N GLU A 392 2.94 7.16 -12.81
CA GLU A 392 2.60 8.02 -13.93
C GLU A 392 1.69 7.27 -14.91
N ALA A 393 1.92 5.99 -15.20
CA ALA A 393 1.02 5.18 -16.01
C ALA A 393 -0.32 4.83 -15.31
N VAL A 394 -0.50 5.29 -14.07
CA VAL A 394 -1.65 5.06 -13.19
C VAL A 394 -1.99 3.56 -13.08
N VAL A 395 -0.95 2.74 -12.92
CA VAL A 395 -1.10 1.31 -12.62
C VAL A 395 -1.77 1.17 -11.25
N ASN A 396 -2.82 0.37 -11.18
CA ASN A 396 -3.69 0.27 -10.00
C ASN A 396 -3.85 -1.17 -9.46
N VAL A 397 -3.18 -2.15 -10.06
CA VAL A 397 -2.93 -3.47 -9.45
C VAL A 397 -1.48 -3.86 -9.71
N VAL A 398 -0.73 -4.12 -8.65
CA VAL A 398 0.69 -4.48 -8.71
C VAL A 398 0.89 -5.79 -7.96
N LEU A 399 1.25 -6.84 -8.70
CA LEU A 399 1.56 -8.15 -8.14
C LEU A 399 3.08 -8.32 -8.10
N VAL A 400 3.59 -8.75 -6.95
CA VAL A 400 5.02 -8.70 -6.66
C VAL A 400 5.47 -10.04 -6.08
N PRO A 401 5.94 -10.97 -6.93
CA PRO A 401 6.75 -12.09 -6.49
C PRO A 401 8.06 -11.52 -5.91
N ALA A 402 8.34 -11.82 -4.65
CA ALA A 402 9.53 -11.32 -3.95
C ALA A 402 10.31 -12.46 -3.28
N MET A 403 11.61 -12.25 -3.18
CA MET A 403 12.51 -13.07 -2.38
C MET A 403 13.44 -12.14 -1.59
N SER A 404 13.05 -11.80 -0.37
CA SER A 404 13.73 -10.82 0.50
C SER A 404 13.73 -11.25 1.98
N ASP A 405 14.77 -10.87 2.71
CA ASP A 405 14.92 -11.07 4.16
C ASP A 405 13.95 -10.20 4.97
N SER A 406 13.66 -8.99 4.47
CA SER A 406 12.59 -8.13 4.95
C SER A 406 11.87 -7.44 3.81
N LEU A 407 10.56 -7.24 3.97
CA LEU A 407 9.72 -6.47 3.07
C LEU A 407 9.59 -4.99 3.47
N ARG A 408 10.20 -4.56 4.58
CA ARG A 408 10.22 -3.14 4.99
C ARG A 408 10.65 -2.17 3.87
N PRO A 409 11.66 -2.47 3.02
CA PRO A 409 12.03 -1.58 1.91
C PRO A 409 10.91 -1.37 0.89
N PHE A 410 9.96 -2.29 0.78
CA PHE A 410 8.84 -2.22 -0.17
C PHE A 410 7.73 -1.28 0.29
N VAL A 411 7.66 -0.97 1.60
CA VAL A 411 6.61 -0.14 2.21
C VAL A 411 6.49 1.22 1.51
N ALA A 412 7.62 1.90 1.30
CA ALA A 412 7.63 3.22 0.67
C ALA A 412 7.13 3.18 -0.79
N SER A 413 7.62 2.22 -1.58
CA SER A 413 7.19 2.05 -2.97
C SER A 413 5.70 1.72 -3.08
N ALA A 414 5.21 0.82 -2.22
CA ALA A 414 3.80 0.48 -2.17
C ALA A 414 2.96 1.69 -1.76
N ALA A 415 3.35 2.44 -0.73
CA ALA A 415 2.66 3.65 -0.29
C ALA A 415 2.56 4.72 -1.39
N VAL A 416 3.62 4.90 -2.19
CA VAL A 416 3.61 5.82 -3.34
C VAL A 416 2.55 5.40 -4.37
N LEU A 417 2.51 4.12 -4.75
CA LEU A 417 1.53 3.61 -5.72
C LEU A 417 0.10 3.68 -5.16
N VAL A 418 -0.10 3.35 -3.89
CA VAL A 418 -1.42 3.48 -3.26
C VAL A 418 -1.86 4.95 -3.23
N GLY A 419 -0.96 5.87 -2.88
CA GLY A 419 -1.26 7.29 -2.75
C GLY A 419 -1.46 8.00 -4.10
N LEU A 420 -0.68 7.64 -5.13
CA LEU A 420 -0.67 8.36 -6.41
C LEU A 420 -1.44 7.67 -7.52
N SER A 421 -1.69 6.36 -7.43
CA SER A 421 -2.46 5.63 -8.45
C SER A 421 -3.60 4.79 -7.89
N GLN A 422 -3.90 4.89 -6.58
CA GLN A 422 -4.90 4.08 -5.89
C GLN A 422 -4.67 2.58 -6.12
N ALA A 423 -3.40 2.17 -6.12
CA ALA A 423 -3.05 0.79 -6.42
C ALA A 423 -3.35 -0.16 -5.26
N PHE A 424 -3.82 -1.36 -5.62
CA PHE A 424 -3.66 -2.54 -4.77
C PHE A 424 -2.29 -3.14 -5.03
N VAL A 425 -1.47 -3.28 -3.99
CA VAL A 425 -0.11 -3.84 -4.08
C VAL A 425 -0.06 -5.12 -3.27
N ILE A 426 0.31 -6.24 -3.89
CA ILE A 426 0.38 -7.55 -3.24
C ILE A 426 1.80 -8.09 -3.40
N VAL A 427 2.53 -8.16 -2.31
CA VAL A 427 3.88 -8.73 -2.26
C VAL A 427 3.85 -10.09 -1.60
N ALA A 428 4.23 -11.12 -2.35
CA ALA A 428 4.37 -12.50 -1.87
C ALA A 428 5.85 -12.84 -1.71
N ASN A 429 6.28 -13.12 -0.47
CA ASN A 429 7.69 -13.21 -0.13
C ASN A 429 8.12 -14.61 0.29
N ASN A 430 9.39 -14.93 0.00
CA ASN A 430 10.00 -16.23 0.21
C ASN A 430 11.50 -16.08 0.47
N PRO A 431 12.17 -17.01 1.18
CA PRO A 431 11.62 -18.01 2.12
C PRO A 431 11.04 -17.38 3.41
N ALA A 432 10.46 -18.23 4.28
CA ALA A 432 9.93 -17.87 5.60
C ALA A 432 11.00 -17.57 6.66
N ASP A 433 12.18 -18.17 6.52
CA ASP A 433 13.38 -17.98 7.32
C ASP A 433 14.62 -17.96 6.41
N TRP A 434 15.57 -17.10 6.75
CA TRP A 434 16.82 -16.88 6.02
C TRP A 434 18.05 -17.50 6.71
N GLY A 435 17.87 -18.16 7.86
CA GLY A 435 18.79 -19.15 8.44
C GLY A 435 20.13 -18.63 8.98
N GLU A 436 20.40 -17.32 9.00
CA GLU A 436 21.67 -16.75 9.48
C GLU A 436 21.46 -15.64 10.54
N GLY A 437 21.46 -16.04 11.82
CA GLY A 437 21.82 -15.18 12.97
C GLY A 437 20.85 -14.07 13.42
N LEU A 438 20.24 -14.28 14.60
CA LEU A 438 19.47 -13.36 15.45
C LEU A 438 18.07 -12.91 14.96
N ALA A 439 17.17 -13.90 14.94
CA ALA A 439 15.88 -13.90 15.67
C ALA A 439 14.67 -13.11 15.13
N ARG A 440 14.48 -13.01 13.82
CA ARG A 440 13.14 -12.73 13.25
C ARG A 440 12.88 -13.54 11.97
N PRO A 441 11.76 -14.27 11.87
CA PRO A 441 11.30 -14.83 10.61
C PRO A 441 11.17 -13.74 9.54
N ALA A 442 11.34 -14.10 8.27
CA ALA A 442 11.13 -13.19 7.16
C ALA A 442 9.69 -12.66 7.17
N ASP A 443 9.47 -11.48 6.61
CA ASP A 443 8.11 -11.01 6.37
C ASP A 443 7.43 -11.93 5.34
N ALA A 444 6.22 -12.40 5.61
CA ALA A 444 5.52 -13.33 4.72
C ALA A 444 4.83 -12.64 3.54
N ALA A 445 4.25 -11.47 3.80
CA ALA A 445 3.54 -10.69 2.78
C ALA A 445 3.52 -9.20 3.11
N LEU A 446 3.33 -8.37 2.09
CA LEU A 446 3.01 -6.96 2.25
C LEU A 446 1.83 -6.60 1.36
N PHE A 447 0.87 -5.87 1.92
CA PHE A 447 -0.30 -5.38 1.21
C PHE A 447 -0.36 -3.85 1.23
N GLY A 448 -0.52 -3.25 0.05
CA GLY A 448 -0.94 -1.87 -0.13
C GLY A 448 -2.41 -1.84 -0.54
N HIS A 449 -3.20 -1.00 0.14
CA HIS A 449 -4.66 -0.95 -0.05
C HIS A 449 -5.17 0.50 -0.07
N PRO A 450 -5.90 0.94 -1.10
CA PRO A 450 -6.35 2.34 -1.24
C PRO A 450 -7.19 2.89 -0.08
N GLY A 451 -7.98 2.04 0.58
CA GLY A 451 -8.76 2.38 1.77
C GLY A 451 -7.93 2.64 3.03
N LEU A 452 -6.64 2.26 3.04
CA LEU A 452 -5.72 2.53 4.15
C LEU A 452 -4.87 3.80 3.89
N GLY A 453 -5.16 4.52 2.81
CA GLY A 453 -4.32 5.65 2.39
C GLY A 453 -2.90 5.21 2.07
N GLN A 454 -1.89 5.91 2.58
CA GLN A 454 -0.48 5.54 2.38
C GLN A 454 0.02 4.46 3.36
N LEU A 455 -0.84 3.96 4.25
CA LEU A 455 -0.46 2.89 5.17
C LEU A 455 -0.42 1.54 4.42
N THR A 456 0.62 0.77 4.69
CA THR A 456 0.76 -0.61 4.19
C THR A 456 0.63 -1.60 5.35
N ARG A 457 0.22 -2.82 5.05
CA ARG A 457 0.10 -3.91 6.02
C ARG A 457 1.20 -4.92 5.78
N LEU A 458 2.17 -4.94 6.67
CA LEU A 458 3.23 -5.91 6.71
C LEU A 458 2.79 -7.11 7.55
N VAL A 459 2.98 -8.32 7.04
CA VAL A 459 2.60 -9.56 7.73
C VAL A 459 3.87 -10.35 8.02
N ALA A 460 4.21 -10.52 9.29
CA ALA A 460 5.35 -11.33 9.71
C ALA A 460 5.09 -12.81 9.38
N SER A 461 6.14 -13.56 9.02
CA SER A 461 6.07 -15.02 9.02
C SER A 461 6.13 -15.56 10.44
N ASN A 462 5.53 -16.73 10.64
CA ASN A 462 5.63 -17.52 11.85
C ASN A 462 6.66 -18.66 11.71
N ALA A 463 7.58 -18.57 10.73
CA ALA A 463 8.52 -19.64 10.36
C ALA A 463 7.82 -20.95 9.94
N GLU A 464 6.58 -20.85 9.45
CA GLU A 464 5.83 -21.97 8.85
C GLU A 464 5.36 -21.59 7.44
N PRO A 465 5.24 -22.56 6.51
CA PRO A 465 4.65 -22.29 5.20
C PRO A 465 3.19 -21.89 5.40
N GLY A 466 2.71 -20.99 4.55
CA GLY A 466 1.36 -20.53 4.70
C GLY A 466 0.88 -19.64 3.58
N VAL A 467 -0.43 -19.40 3.60
CA VAL A 467 -1.12 -18.52 2.67
C VAL A 467 -1.66 -17.34 3.44
N THR A 468 -1.22 -16.14 3.10
CA THR A 468 -1.77 -14.92 3.67
C THR A 468 -2.83 -14.35 2.75
N LEU A 469 -4.04 -14.17 3.27
CA LEU A 469 -5.21 -13.67 2.58
C LEU A 469 -5.47 -12.22 2.97
N MET A 470 -5.92 -11.41 2.01
CA MET A 470 -6.51 -10.09 2.26
C MET A 470 -7.85 -9.95 1.52
N SER A 471 -8.88 -9.46 2.21
CA SER A 471 -10.14 -9.06 1.57
C SER A 471 -10.00 -7.68 0.94
N ILE A 472 -10.42 -7.52 -0.32
CA ILE A 472 -10.43 -6.22 -1.01
C ILE A 472 -11.44 -5.25 -0.35
N ARG A 473 -12.58 -5.74 0.14
CA ARG A 473 -13.60 -4.86 0.72
C ARG A 473 -13.16 -4.19 2.03
N SER A 474 -12.67 -5.00 2.96
CA SER A 474 -12.40 -4.59 4.35
C SER A 474 -10.92 -4.37 4.65
N ALA A 475 -10.01 -4.73 3.74
CA ALA A 475 -8.58 -4.87 4.01
C ALA A 475 -8.24 -5.81 5.19
N SER A 476 -9.18 -6.69 5.59
CA SER A 476 -8.93 -7.67 6.66
C SER A 476 -7.93 -8.72 6.19
N ILE A 477 -6.94 -9.02 7.03
CA ILE A 477 -5.87 -9.98 6.74
C ILE A 477 -6.01 -11.22 7.61
N ARG A 478 -5.83 -12.39 7.02
CA ARG A 478 -5.80 -13.68 7.73
C ARG A 478 -4.71 -14.57 7.14
N ARG A 479 -3.96 -15.27 7.98
CA ARG A 479 -2.98 -16.29 7.54
C ARG A 479 -3.55 -17.70 7.74
N LEU A 480 -3.34 -18.57 6.76
CA LEU A 480 -3.60 -20.00 6.80
C LEU A 480 -2.27 -20.75 6.87
N THR A 481 -2.19 -21.80 7.68
CA THR A 481 -1.01 -22.69 7.77
C THR A 481 -1.46 -24.15 7.64
N ALA A 482 -0.51 -25.07 7.54
CA ALA A 482 -0.75 -26.51 7.35
C ALA A 482 -1.65 -27.17 8.43
N GLN A 483 -1.91 -26.50 9.54
CA GLN A 483 -2.88 -26.95 10.55
C GLN A 483 -4.36 -26.66 10.18
N GLY A 484 -4.64 -26.31 8.92
CA GLY A 484 -5.99 -26.02 8.41
C GLY A 484 -6.49 -24.64 8.86
N PRO A 485 -7.67 -24.19 8.39
CA PRO A 485 -8.31 -23.03 8.99
C PRO A 485 -8.59 -23.38 10.45
N SER A 486 -7.89 -22.76 11.40
CA SER A 486 -8.26 -22.90 12.80
C SER A 486 -9.66 -22.29 12.96
N PRO A 487 -10.73 -23.09 13.17
CA PRO A 487 -11.97 -22.52 13.67
C PRO A 487 -11.63 -22.06 15.08
N GLY A 488 -11.82 -20.77 15.36
CA GLY A 488 -11.49 -20.09 16.62
C GLY A 488 -11.28 -21.05 17.78
N ARG A 489 -10.04 -21.51 17.95
CA ARG A 489 -9.62 -22.13 19.19
C ARG A 489 -8.78 -21.06 19.84
N LEU A 490 -9.47 -20.26 20.65
CA LEU A 490 -8.86 -19.64 21.82
C LEU A 490 -7.98 -20.73 22.43
N ALA A 491 -6.66 -20.59 22.30
CA ALA A 491 -5.78 -21.28 23.21
C ALA A 491 -6.17 -20.73 24.59
N ALA A 492 -6.96 -21.50 25.33
CA ALA A 492 -7.03 -21.30 26.76
C ALA A 492 -5.56 -21.33 27.25
N PRO A 493 -5.09 -20.30 27.97
CA PRO A 493 -3.77 -20.40 28.57
C PRO A 493 -3.80 -21.62 29.50
N SER A 494 -2.97 -22.61 29.18
CA SER A 494 -2.66 -23.70 30.07
C SER A 494 -1.86 -23.12 31.23
N GLU A 495 -2.55 -22.64 32.27
CA GLU A 495 -2.08 -22.55 33.66
C GLU A 495 -3.22 -21.99 34.52
N ASP A 496 -3.47 -22.62 35.68
CA ASP A 496 -4.41 -22.10 36.67
C ASP A 496 -3.99 -20.69 37.08
N ALA A 497 -4.95 -19.75 37.07
CA ALA A 497 -4.73 -18.39 37.54
C ALA A 497 -4.16 -18.45 38.97
N PRO A 498 -3.01 -17.80 39.24
CA PRO A 498 -2.43 -17.80 40.58
C PRO A 498 -3.46 -17.38 41.63
N SER A 499 -3.47 -18.05 42.79
CA SER A 499 -4.44 -17.79 43.87
C SER A 499 -4.44 -16.32 44.32
N TRP A 500 -3.30 -15.64 44.18
CA TRP A 500 -3.16 -14.23 44.48
C TRP A 500 -3.93 -13.28 43.53
N LEU A 501 -4.51 -13.77 42.44
CA LEU A 501 -5.41 -12.98 41.60
C LEU A 501 -6.80 -12.83 42.20
N GLY A 502 -7.20 -13.67 43.17
CA GLY A 502 -8.56 -13.67 43.74
C GLY A 502 -8.97 -12.31 44.32
N GLY A 503 -8.04 -11.59 44.97
CA GLY A 503 -8.30 -10.24 45.48
C GLY A 503 -8.54 -9.21 44.37
N LEU A 504 -7.90 -9.36 43.21
CA LEU A 504 -8.10 -8.50 42.04
C LEU A 504 -9.42 -8.81 41.33
N THR A 505 -9.78 -10.09 41.17
CA THR A 505 -11.09 -10.50 40.63
C THR A 505 -12.24 -9.99 41.50
N SER A 506 -12.08 -9.96 42.83
CA SER A 506 -13.10 -9.40 43.71
C SER A 506 -13.33 -7.88 43.54
N LEU A 507 -12.43 -7.13 42.87
CA LEU A 507 -12.68 -5.73 42.51
C LEU A 507 -13.69 -5.59 41.37
N THR A 508 -13.70 -6.53 40.41
CA THR A 508 -14.61 -6.51 39.26
C THR A 508 -16.03 -6.92 39.69
N GLU A 509 -16.15 -7.85 40.64
CA GLU A 509 -17.44 -8.27 41.21
C GLU A 509 -18.10 -7.19 42.09
N ARG A 510 -17.31 -6.43 42.87
CA ARG A 510 -17.81 -5.33 43.72
C ARG A 510 -18.20 -4.08 42.94
N GLY A 511 -17.70 -3.95 41.70
CA GLY A 511 -17.89 -2.78 40.85
C GLY A 511 -19.21 -2.72 40.09
N ALA A 512 -19.93 -3.84 39.99
CA ALA A 512 -21.15 -3.99 39.17
C ALA A 512 -22.39 -3.18 39.64
N GLY A 513 -22.25 -2.20 40.56
CA GLY A 513 -23.40 -1.49 41.12
C GLY A 513 -23.20 -0.11 41.76
N ARG A 514 -22.02 0.54 41.67
CA ARG A 514 -21.82 1.91 42.22
C ARG A 514 -20.88 2.76 41.36
N GLY A 515 -21.38 3.28 40.25
CA GLY A 515 -20.74 4.40 39.53
C GLY A 515 -20.96 5.74 40.25
N GLN A 516 -20.06 6.71 40.07
CA GLN A 516 -20.27 8.09 40.55
C GLN A 516 -21.57 8.68 39.95
N PRO A 517 -22.28 9.56 40.67
CA PRO A 517 -23.46 10.22 40.14
C PRO A 517 -23.12 11.02 38.87
N ARG A 518 -23.72 10.62 37.74
CA ARG A 518 -23.56 11.25 36.44
C ARG A 518 -24.23 12.63 36.44
N ARG A 519 -23.52 13.68 36.00
CA ARG A 519 -24.17 14.95 35.62
C ARG A 519 -24.95 14.72 34.30
N PRO A 520 -26.15 15.27 34.12
CA PRO A 520 -26.87 15.17 32.86
C PRO A 520 -26.15 15.95 31.74
N GLY A 521 -25.87 15.27 30.63
CA GLY A 521 -25.18 15.77 29.43
C GLY A 521 -24.81 14.62 28.49
N PRO A 522 -24.49 14.87 27.20
CA PRO A 522 -23.99 13.82 26.30
C PRO A 522 -22.58 13.41 26.72
N TRP A 523 -22.38 12.11 26.96
CA TRP A 523 -21.10 11.53 27.36
C TRP A 523 -20.57 10.62 26.25
N HIS A 524 -19.31 10.80 25.86
CA HIS A 524 -18.57 9.87 25.02
C HIS A 524 -18.04 8.71 25.85
N GLN A 525 -18.20 7.48 25.36
CA GLN A 525 -17.69 6.29 26.03
C GLN A 525 -16.23 6.07 25.64
N ALA A 526 -15.41 5.65 26.60
CA ALA A 526 -14.01 5.29 26.41
C ALA A 526 -13.68 4.07 27.28
N ALA A 527 -12.62 3.34 26.92
CA ALA A 527 -12.16 2.19 27.68
C ALA A 527 -10.63 2.14 27.74
N VAL A 528 -10.10 1.66 28.87
CA VAL A 528 -8.64 1.53 29.08
C VAL A 528 -8.31 0.13 29.59
N LEU A 529 -7.15 -0.40 29.17
CA LEU A 529 -6.71 -1.73 29.56
C LEU A 529 -5.70 -1.70 30.70
N VAL A 530 -6.07 -2.29 31.84
CA VAL A 530 -5.23 -2.44 33.03
C VAL A 530 -4.62 -3.84 33.02
N VAL A 531 -3.47 -4.01 32.37
CA VAL A 531 -2.76 -5.30 32.33
C VAL A 531 -1.88 -5.44 33.57
N VAL A 532 -2.16 -6.43 34.41
CA VAL A 532 -1.35 -6.79 35.58
C VAL A 532 -0.45 -7.99 35.24
N ARG A 533 0.83 -7.90 35.62
CA ARG A 533 1.78 -9.03 35.59
C ARG A 533 2.51 -9.16 36.92
N GLY A 534 3.16 -10.30 37.17
CA GLY A 534 4.03 -10.49 38.33
C GLY A 534 3.96 -11.88 38.96
N GLY A 535 4.95 -12.24 39.77
CA GLY A 535 5.05 -13.54 40.44
C GLY A 535 4.37 -13.62 41.81
N GLY A 536 3.60 -12.61 42.22
CA GLY A 536 2.93 -12.54 43.52
C GLY A 536 2.48 -11.11 43.89
N PRO A 537 1.71 -10.93 44.98
CA PRO A 537 1.13 -9.63 45.37
C PRO A 537 2.14 -8.49 45.50
N SER A 538 3.35 -8.79 46.02
CA SER A 538 4.42 -7.81 46.25
C SER A 538 5.28 -7.52 45.02
N ARG A 539 5.03 -8.21 43.89
CA ARG A 539 5.75 -8.06 42.63
C ARG A 539 4.81 -7.78 41.46
N ALA A 540 3.60 -7.30 41.75
CA ALA A 540 2.62 -6.95 40.72
C ALA A 540 3.00 -5.63 40.06
N SER A 541 2.99 -5.59 38.74
CA SER A 541 3.19 -4.37 37.95
C SER A 541 2.11 -4.22 36.88
N VAL A 542 1.85 -2.98 36.48
CA VAL A 542 0.87 -2.61 35.45
C VAL A 542 1.52 -1.90 34.29
N LEU A 543 0.95 -2.06 33.10
CA LEU A 543 1.40 -1.37 31.90
C LEU A 543 0.82 0.06 31.87
N LEU A 544 1.69 1.06 31.76
CA LEU A 544 1.32 2.46 31.59
C LEU A 544 1.97 3.04 30.33
N THR A 545 1.27 4.00 29.73
CA THR A 545 1.74 4.84 28.64
C THR A 545 1.92 6.27 29.13
N ARG A 546 2.96 6.95 28.62
CA ARG A 546 3.08 8.40 28.65
C ARG A 546 2.60 8.94 27.32
N ARG A 547 1.55 9.77 27.33
CA ARG A 547 1.04 10.41 26.11
C ARG A 547 2.07 11.36 25.52
N ALA A 548 2.12 11.44 24.18
CA ALA A 548 3.00 12.38 23.47
C ALA A 548 2.74 13.84 23.89
N ASP A 549 3.81 14.65 23.93
CA ASP A 549 3.80 16.02 24.45
C ASP A 549 3.12 17.02 23.49
N ASP A 550 2.98 16.65 22.22
CA ASP A 550 2.36 17.43 21.14
C ASP A 550 0.83 17.19 20.97
N LEU A 551 0.23 16.34 21.81
CA LEU A 551 -1.20 16.05 21.76
C LEU A 551 -2.07 17.18 22.34
N ALA A 552 -3.18 17.47 21.66
CA ALA A 552 -4.12 18.54 22.04
C ALA A 552 -4.84 18.31 23.38
N GLN A 553 -4.90 17.06 23.87
CA GLN A 553 -5.54 16.68 25.13
C GLN A 553 -4.61 15.78 25.95
N TYR A 554 -4.40 16.16 27.22
CA TYR A 554 -3.60 15.43 28.21
C TYR A 554 -2.15 15.09 27.80
N PRO A 555 -1.36 16.08 27.30
CA PRO A 555 0.05 15.85 27.01
C PRO A 555 0.82 15.49 28.29
N ASP A 556 1.82 14.61 28.17
CA ASP A 556 2.67 14.16 29.28
C ASP A 556 1.91 13.58 30.50
N VAL A 557 0.74 12.99 30.29
CA VAL A 557 0.01 12.28 31.35
C VAL A 557 0.31 10.78 31.30
N MET A 558 0.55 10.19 32.48
CA MET A 558 0.63 8.73 32.62
C MET A 558 -0.78 8.14 32.69
N SER A 559 -1.09 7.27 31.74
CA SER A 559 -2.39 6.60 31.60
C SER A 559 -2.23 5.12 31.31
N PHE A 560 -3.31 4.36 31.48
CA PHE A 560 -3.41 3.02 30.91
C PHE A 560 -3.64 3.14 29.39
N PRO A 561 -3.15 2.18 28.57
CA PRO A 561 -3.46 2.16 27.15
C PRO A 561 -4.98 2.16 26.93
N GLY A 562 -5.48 2.98 26.02
CA GLY A 562 -6.93 3.10 25.81
C GLY A 562 -7.40 4.38 25.15
N GLY A 563 -8.64 4.34 24.66
CA GLY A 563 -9.23 5.40 23.86
C GLY A 563 -10.76 5.35 23.81
N ALA A 564 -11.35 6.01 22.82
CA ALA A 564 -12.80 6.07 22.65
C ALA A 564 -13.36 4.70 22.24
N VAL A 565 -14.61 4.44 22.62
CA VAL A 565 -15.35 3.27 22.11
C VAL A 565 -15.91 3.63 20.73
N ASP A 566 -15.51 2.88 19.72
CA ASP A 566 -15.95 3.07 18.34
C ASP A 566 -17.27 2.34 18.07
N GLU A 567 -18.02 2.75 17.04
CA GLU A 567 -19.31 2.11 16.67
C GLU A 567 -19.16 0.62 16.30
N GLY A 568 -17.95 0.17 15.97
CA GLY A 568 -17.63 -1.23 15.67
C GLY A 568 -17.23 -2.08 16.88
N ASP A 569 -17.01 -1.47 18.05
CA ASP A 569 -16.64 -2.18 19.28
C ASP A 569 -17.89 -2.82 19.90
N VAL A 570 -17.84 -4.13 20.13
CA VAL A 570 -18.99 -4.88 20.67
C VAL A 570 -19.27 -4.57 22.14
N ASP A 571 -18.24 -4.18 22.88
CA ASP A 571 -18.28 -3.79 24.29
C ASP A 571 -17.01 -2.99 24.68
N PRO A 572 -16.93 -2.44 25.91
CA PRO A 572 -15.74 -1.74 26.38
C PRO A 572 -14.48 -2.62 26.47
N ILE A 573 -14.63 -3.95 26.57
CA ILE A 573 -13.50 -4.88 26.62
C ILE A 573 -12.81 -4.95 25.25
N ALA A 574 -13.61 -5.06 24.19
CA ALA A 574 -13.12 -5.02 22.81
C ALA A 574 -12.39 -3.70 22.51
N ALA A 575 -12.98 -2.57 22.92
CA ALA A 575 -12.36 -1.25 22.76
C ALA A 575 -11.01 -1.15 23.48
N ALA A 576 -10.94 -1.55 24.77
CA ALA A 576 -9.69 -1.49 25.53
C ALA A 576 -8.58 -2.38 24.94
N LEU A 577 -8.92 -3.57 24.44
CA LEU A 577 -7.98 -4.49 23.80
C LEU A 577 -7.51 -3.99 22.43
N ARG A 578 -8.42 -3.40 21.63
CA ARG A 578 -8.09 -2.76 20.35
C ARG A 578 -7.11 -1.61 20.57
N GLU A 579 -7.45 -0.69 21.46
CA GLU A 579 -6.63 0.48 21.77
C GLU A 579 -5.26 0.08 22.32
N ALA A 580 -5.17 -0.92 23.21
CA ALA A 580 -3.89 -1.43 23.68
C ALA A 580 -3.07 -2.11 22.56
N ALA A 581 -3.71 -2.74 21.59
CA ALA A 581 -3.03 -3.27 20.41
C ALA A 581 -2.53 -2.14 19.49
N GLU A 582 -3.28 -1.05 19.38
CA GLU A 582 -2.95 0.11 18.53
C GLU A 582 -1.85 1.00 19.15
N GLU A 583 -2.00 1.37 20.44
CA GLU A 583 -1.10 2.30 21.11
C GLU A 583 0.26 1.67 21.46
N VAL A 584 0.25 0.44 21.99
CA VAL A 584 1.46 -0.21 22.54
C VAL A 584 1.81 -1.53 21.88
N GLY A 585 1.03 -1.96 20.87
CA GLY A 585 1.30 -3.19 20.14
C GLY A 585 0.98 -4.46 20.92
N LEU A 586 0.21 -4.38 22.02
CA LEU A 586 -0.13 -5.53 22.84
C LEU A 586 -0.97 -6.54 22.05
N GLU A 587 -0.55 -7.80 22.03
CA GLU A 587 -1.34 -8.87 21.44
C GLU A 587 -2.54 -9.18 22.36
N PRO A 588 -3.80 -8.99 21.91
CA PRO A 588 -4.97 -9.19 22.77
C PRO A 588 -5.06 -10.61 23.35
N GLY A 589 -4.62 -11.61 22.58
CA GLY A 589 -4.59 -13.01 23.01
C GLY A 589 -3.52 -13.35 24.05
N SER A 590 -2.59 -12.44 24.32
CA SER A 590 -1.53 -12.64 25.32
C SER A 590 -1.95 -12.22 26.74
N VAL A 591 -3.16 -11.69 26.90
CA VAL A 591 -3.71 -11.25 28.20
C VAL A 591 -5.06 -11.92 28.47
N ARG A 592 -5.32 -12.25 29.73
CA ARG A 592 -6.59 -12.80 30.21
C ARG A 592 -7.40 -11.72 30.89
N VAL A 593 -8.57 -11.39 30.35
CA VAL A 593 -9.49 -10.43 30.97
C VAL A 593 -10.08 -11.03 32.26
N LEU A 594 -9.99 -10.29 33.36
CA LEU A 594 -10.54 -10.64 34.67
C LEU A 594 -11.91 -9.98 34.93
N GLY A 595 -12.21 -8.89 34.21
CA GLY A 595 -13.49 -8.18 34.28
C GLY A 595 -13.31 -6.66 34.16
N VAL A 596 -14.38 -5.90 34.40
CA VAL A 596 -14.38 -4.44 34.35
C VAL A 596 -14.43 -3.82 35.75
N LEU A 597 -13.78 -2.67 35.92
CA LEU A 597 -13.87 -1.84 37.13
C LEU A 597 -14.96 -0.77 36.96
N PRO A 598 -15.41 -0.09 38.04
CA PRO A 598 -16.40 0.99 37.93
C PRO A 598 -15.97 2.09 36.97
N ASP A 599 -16.95 2.64 36.23
CA ASP A 599 -16.77 3.80 35.36
C ASP A 599 -16.19 5.02 36.11
N TYR A 600 -15.26 5.72 35.45
CA TYR A 600 -14.74 7.01 35.90
C TYR A 600 -15.20 8.12 34.97
N ALA A 601 -15.90 9.12 35.54
CA ALA A 601 -16.17 10.38 34.83
C ALA A 601 -14.93 11.28 34.95
N LEU A 602 -14.33 11.62 33.81
CA LEU A 602 -13.15 12.49 33.81
C LEU A 602 -13.60 13.95 34.01
N ALA A 603 -13.36 14.48 35.23
CA ALA A 603 -13.76 15.83 35.59
C ALA A 603 -13.10 16.88 34.67
N GLY A 604 -13.92 17.61 33.91
CA GLY A 604 -13.48 18.60 32.92
C GLY A 604 -13.49 18.10 31.46
N SER A 605 -13.86 16.84 31.21
CA SER A 605 -14.07 16.30 29.86
C SER A 605 -15.48 15.72 29.69
N ALA A 606 -15.84 15.40 28.45
CA ALA A 606 -17.10 14.76 28.09
C ALA A 606 -17.00 13.22 28.08
N PHE A 607 -15.97 12.62 28.70
CA PHE A 607 -15.74 11.17 28.65
C PHE A 607 -16.12 10.43 29.94
N ILE A 608 -16.70 9.24 29.74
CA ILE A 608 -16.84 8.19 30.75
C ILE A 608 -15.92 7.05 30.35
N VAL A 609 -14.96 6.73 31.22
CA VAL A 609 -13.94 5.72 30.96
C VAL A 609 -14.24 4.45 31.75
N THR A 610 -14.27 3.31 31.05
CA THR A 610 -14.44 1.96 31.62
C THR A 610 -13.08 1.26 31.71
N PRO A 611 -12.52 1.01 32.90
CA PRO A 611 -11.26 0.28 33.02
C PRO A 611 -11.48 -1.23 32.94
N VAL A 612 -10.74 -1.90 32.06
CA VAL A 612 -10.79 -3.33 31.82
C VAL A 612 -9.57 -3.98 32.46
N LEU A 613 -9.80 -4.80 33.49
CA LEU A 613 -8.73 -5.47 34.23
C LEU A 613 -8.34 -6.77 33.52
N ALA A 614 -7.06 -6.93 33.22
CA ALA A 614 -6.50 -8.11 32.58
C ALA A 614 -5.23 -8.59 33.29
N TRP A 615 -4.87 -9.86 33.10
CA TRP A 615 -3.68 -10.46 33.67
C TRP A 615 -2.87 -11.23 32.63
N SER A 616 -1.54 -11.20 32.74
CA SER A 616 -0.66 -12.07 31.97
C SER A 616 0.65 -12.38 32.70
N THR A 617 1.13 -13.62 32.56
CA THR A 617 2.50 -14.00 32.97
C THR A 617 3.54 -13.47 31.98
N GLN A 618 3.23 -13.47 30.70
CA GLN A 618 4.11 -13.08 29.59
C GLN A 618 3.29 -12.33 28.52
N PRO A 619 2.99 -11.04 28.74
CA PRO A 619 2.31 -10.23 27.73
C PRO A 619 3.21 -10.13 26.50
N ARG A 620 2.63 -10.37 25.32
CA ARG A 620 3.33 -10.33 24.04
C ARG A 620 2.99 -9.05 23.32
N PHE A 621 4.00 -8.44 22.71
CA PHE A 621 3.85 -7.21 21.94
C PHE A 621 4.24 -7.51 20.49
N THR A 622 3.25 -7.47 19.60
CA THR A 622 3.35 -7.90 18.20
C THR A 622 3.60 -6.75 17.23
N GLN A 623 3.48 -5.51 17.67
CA GLN A 623 3.74 -4.30 16.89
C GLN A 623 4.64 -3.31 17.66
N GLY A 624 5.16 -2.28 16.98
CA GLY A 624 5.89 -1.19 17.63
C GLY A 624 4.93 -0.17 18.26
N VAL A 625 5.38 0.57 19.28
CA VAL A 625 4.60 1.63 19.94
C VAL A 625 4.18 2.70 18.94
N ASN A 626 2.93 3.15 18.98
CA ASN A 626 2.46 4.27 18.18
C ASN A 626 3.04 5.58 18.73
N THR A 627 4.18 6.00 18.20
CA THR A 627 4.89 7.20 18.69
C THR A 627 4.15 8.51 18.43
N ALA A 628 3.08 8.51 17.62
CA ALA A 628 2.23 9.68 17.43
C ALA A 628 1.29 9.92 18.62
N GLU A 629 1.06 8.90 19.45
CA GLU A 629 0.13 8.97 20.59
C GLU A 629 0.84 8.70 21.92
N VAL A 630 1.91 7.89 21.90
CA VAL A 630 2.63 7.42 23.07
C VAL A 630 4.10 7.79 22.97
N ALA A 631 4.57 8.63 23.89
CA ALA A 631 5.98 8.97 24.04
C ALA A 631 6.79 7.88 24.76
N GLU A 632 6.16 7.13 25.67
CA GLU A 632 6.84 6.11 26.47
C GLU A 632 5.88 5.01 26.92
N VAL A 633 6.38 3.77 26.99
CA VAL A 633 5.65 2.62 27.53
C VAL A 633 6.49 1.99 28.63
N GLY A 634 5.90 1.78 29.80
CA GLY A 634 6.61 1.28 30.96
C GLY A 634 5.75 0.38 31.85
N TRP A 635 6.41 -0.55 32.53
CA TRP A 635 5.80 -1.30 33.62
C TRP A 635 6.01 -0.53 34.92
N HIS A 636 4.91 -0.28 35.63
CA HIS A 636 4.91 0.39 36.92
C HIS A 636 4.53 -0.57 38.04
N ASP A 637 5.35 -0.65 39.08
CA ASP A 637 5.10 -1.53 40.22
C ASP A 637 3.93 -1.01 41.08
N VAL A 638 2.96 -1.87 41.36
CA VAL A 638 1.78 -1.51 42.15
C VAL A 638 2.19 -1.27 43.60
N GLY A 639 1.80 -0.13 44.16
CA GLY A 639 2.17 0.29 45.52
C GLY A 639 3.43 1.17 45.60
N VAL A 640 4.13 1.38 44.48
CA VAL A 640 5.17 2.41 44.37
C VAL A 640 4.50 3.72 43.96
N PRO A 641 4.69 4.84 44.69
CA PRO A 641 4.15 6.14 44.31
C PRO A 641 4.66 6.59 42.94
N LEU A 642 3.79 7.17 42.11
CA LEU A 642 4.23 7.87 40.90
C LEU A 642 4.93 9.18 41.28
N PRO A 643 5.92 9.67 40.49
CA PRO A 643 6.63 10.90 40.81
C PRO A 643 5.69 12.12 40.90
N GLU A 644 5.78 12.91 41.96
CA GLU A 644 5.07 14.20 42.08
C GLU A 644 6.06 15.37 41.85
N GLY A 645 5.85 16.22 40.83
CA GLY A 645 6.62 17.46 40.68
C GLY A 645 6.64 18.11 39.28
N ASP A 646 6.85 19.44 39.25
CA ASP A 646 6.64 20.42 38.16
C ASP A 646 7.52 20.30 36.88
N GLY A 647 7.76 19.09 36.38
CA GLY A 647 8.46 18.92 35.10
C GLY A 647 8.56 17.51 34.53
N HIS A 648 7.92 16.51 35.14
CA HIS A 648 7.84 15.13 34.63
C HIS A 648 6.40 14.62 34.76
N ALA A 649 6.03 13.66 33.90
CA ALA A 649 4.67 13.23 33.64
C ALA A 649 3.80 13.01 34.89
N ARG A 650 2.62 13.62 34.93
CA ARG A 650 1.68 13.50 36.06
C ARG A 650 0.70 12.35 35.84
N ALA A 651 0.43 11.58 36.90
CA ALA A 651 -0.66 10.61 36.88
C ALA A 651 -2.01 11.33 36.85
N GLY A 652 -2.90 10.93 35.95
CA GLY A 652 -4.30 11.39 36.01
C GLY A 652 -4.98 10.92 37.30
N ARG A 653 -5.98 11.67 37.80
CA ARG A 653 -6.75 11.28 39.01
C ARG A 653 -7.37 9.88 38.91
N MET A 654 -7.80 9.49 37.71
CA MET A 654 -8.31 8.14 37.44
C MET A 654 -7.20 7.09 37.56
N THR A 655 -6.05 7.33 36.89
CA THR A 655 -4.89 6.43 36.93
C THR A 655 -4.47 6.17 38.37
N GLN A 656 -4.33 7.23 39.18
CA GLN A 656 -3.96 7.10 40.60
C GLN A 656 -5.00 6.33 41.41
N ALA A 657 -6.30 6.62 41.23
CA ALA A 657 -7.36 5.92 41.94
C ALA A 657 -7.40 4.41 41.64
N ILE A 658 -7.15 4.02 40.39
CA ILE A 658 -7.05 2.61 40.00
C ILE A 658 -5.82 1.96 40.64
N LEU A 659 -4.66 2.63 40.62
CA LEU A 659 -3.44 2.11 41.26
C LEU A 659 -3.64 1.89 42.77
N ASP A 660 -4.29 2.81 43.46
CA ASP A 660 -4.59 2.69 44.90
C ASP A 660 -5.55 1.53 45.18
N GLN A 661 -6.55 1.31 44.31
CA GLN A 661 -7.48 0.18 44.42
C GLN A 661 -6.79 -1.16 44.23
N LEU A 662 -5.89 -1.26 43.23
CA LEU A 662 -5.08 -2.45 43.00
C LEU A 662 -4.16 -2.72 44.20
N ALA A 663 -3.46 -1.71 44.70
CA ALA A 663 -2.58 -1.83 45.86
C ALA A 663 -3.34 -2.30 47.10
N GLY A 664 -4.51 -1.71 47.38
CA GLY A 664 -5.35 -2.13 48.49
C GLY A 664 -5.88 -3.57 48.34
N ALA A 665 -6.22 -4.00 47.13
CA ALA A 665 -6.69 -5.37 46.88
C ALA A 665 -5.59 -6.42 47.03
N LEU A 666 -4.36 -6.08 46.63
CA LEU A 666 -3.18 -6.94 46.79
C LEU A 666 -2.71 -7.00 48.26
N ALA A 667 -2.81 -5.91 49.01
CA ALA A 667 -2.44 -5.86 50.43
C ALA A 667 -3.41 -6.61 51.36
N ARG A 668 -4.67 -6.80 50.96
CA ARG A 668 -5.71 -7.49 51.76
C ARG A 668 -5.68 -9.01 51.64
N GLN A 669 -4.72 -9.58 50.92
CA GLN A 669 -4.63 -11.03 50.78
C GLN A 669 -3.94 -11.68 51.98
N PRO A 670 -4.44 -12.81 52.47
CA PRO A 670 -3.74 -13.56 53.51
C PRO A 670 -2.38 -14.00 52.96
N ALA A 671 -1.30 -13.75 53.71
CA ALA A 671 0.01 -14.23 53.36
C ALA A 671 -0.06 -15.75 53.19
N SER A 672 0.18 -16.24 51.98
CA SER A 672 0.35 -17.67 51.70
C SER A 672 1.63 -18.13 52.42
N VAL A 673 1.44 -19.01 53.42
CA VAL A 673 2.49 -19.73 54.17
C VAL A 673 3.28 -20.65 53.25
#